data_AF-A0A8J4WB62-F1
#
_entry.id   AF-A0A8J4WB62-F1
#
_cell.length_a   1.000
_cell.length_b   1.000
_cell.length_c   1.000
_cell.angle_alpha   90.00
_cell.angle_beta   90.00
_cell.angle_gamma   90.00
#
_symmetry.space_group_name_H-M   'P 1'
#
loop_
_entity.id
_entity.type
_entity.pdbx_description
1 polymer ?
#
loop_
_entity_poly.entity_id
_entity_poly.type
_entity_poly.pdbx_seq_one_letter_code
_entity_poly.pdbx_strand_id
1 'polypeptide(L)'
;MRAARKAGIITGLPDAYGRGRIIGDYRRVALYGVDFLIRNKKGELNALEVDVIDEDVIRLREELSEQIRALQELKQLGEMHGFDISLPATTAKEAFQWLYFGYLAAIKEQNGAAMSLGRVSSFLDIYIERDLQEGLLTEEQAQELVDHFVMKLRIVKFLRTPDYNELFSGDPTWVTESIGGMSVNGETRVTKNSYRFLHTLNNLGPAPEPNLTVLWSTKLPEAFKQYCTKVSIETSSIQYENDDLMRPIYGDDYGIACCVSAMKIGKQMQFFGARANLAKALLYAINGGRDEKSGAQVGPEYPAITSEVLDYNEVMKRFKPMMEWLAKLYMNSLNVIHYMHDKYSYERIEMALHDRDIVRTMACGIAGLSVAADSLSAIKYAKVKPIRNEQGIAIDFEIEGEFPCYGNNEDSVDSIAVELVESFMGMIRKHKAYRNAIPTQSVLTITSNVVYGKKTGTTPDGRKAGEPFAPGANPMHGRDKKGALASLGSVAKLPYEHSLDGISNTFSIVPKALGKESDTRKSNLVAMMDGYFGQGAHHLNVNVFDRQQLIDAMDHPENYPQLTVRVSGYAVNFIKLTREQQLDVINRTFHDNTDLVLLDLKHINDEKHIKLTGKSNERTLRTAQWLSVNGRKMWIRHVYVPGIHNDEEDLLNLGRFIGTLNGVEKFEILPYHQMGIYKWQALGKAYPLDGVPSPSDEEVERAYRLIEQGRTETAGCSSSTNEQQQGAGNKPAEPSKEPVEMLLRHTQVGADKQKRLAILQDVVAKVESEVPNLTFTLDGVESDVNRKEKLRGEMAAGNPPDIFELFGSPDSKVYAKEGMLLDLTPILQELGIQDQFSSLEPFTYEGKVYGLPIGGSGEGFFYNKEYFTQKGWKAPSTMAELDNMLAEIKADGKVPLASASKAGWVPLMLTNHLWSRYAGPDITAKFATGEAKWTDPGVVAGFAKHKEWVDKGYFKKGELGFEYAEYTTQFTSGEAILMYDGTWKSSVFKEGQSGESLIGKVGFFNMPPVENGAGDQTALMRDVNNGYGFSAAVADDPQKLAAVKAFIKNFYNEDMQVRGLVEDGVLPAMKLDEKVLTDSITDDLMKEIVAVLNASQTSFPAFDALVQADVTTEISNLQIQKLVGGQTTPEKMAEELQKVQEEANASVE
;
A
#
# COMPACT_ATOMS: atom_id res chain seq x y z
N MET A 1 6.83 7.76 -44.27
CA MET A 1 6.50 8.44 -42.98
C MET A 1 5.00 8.48 -42.73
N ARG A 2 4.20 9.26 -43.49
CA ARG A 2 2.74 9.38 -43.25
C ARG A 2 1.97 8.05 -43.23
N ALA A 3 2.26 7.14 -44.16
CA ALA A 3 1.64 5.81 -44.19
C ALA A 3 1.94 5.01 -42.89
N ALA A 4 3.19 5.05 -42.41
CA ALA A 4 3.60 4.40 -41.16
C ALA A 4 2.92 5.01 -39.92
N ARG A 5 2.74 6.33 -39.87
CA ARG A 5 1.95 7.02 -38.83
C ARG A 5 0.50 6.55 -38.81
N LYS A 6 -0.14 6.55 -39.98
CA LYS A 6 -1.54 6.10 -40.13
C LYS A 6 -1.73 4.64 -39.70
N ALA A 7 -0.80 3.76 -40.11
CA ALA A 7 -0.86 2.33 -39.82
C ALA A 7 -0.48 1.96 -38.37
N GLY A 8 0.08 2.89 -37.59
CA GLY A 8 0.48 2.62 -36.21
C GLY A 8 1.73 1.74 -36.07
N ILE A 9 2.65 1.81 -37.03
CA ILE A 9 3.98 1.20 -36.88
C ILE A 9 5.02 2.21 -36.32
N ILE A 10 4.84 3.50 -36.62
CA ILE A 10 5.54 4.63 -36.01
C ILE A 10 4.53 5.77 -35.86
N THR A 11 3.94 5.96 -34.67
CA THR A 11 2.97 7.03 -34.40
C THR A 11 3.24 7.72 -33.06
N GLY A 12 2.71 8.94 -32.91
CA GLY A 12 2.85 9.71 -31.67
C GLY A 12 4.22 10.35 -31.46
N LEU A 13 5.03 10.49 -32.51
CA LEU A 13 6.28 11.27 -32.50
C LEU A 13 5.99 12.76 -32.21
N PRO A 14 6.97 13.57 -31.78
CA PRO A 14 6.78 14.98 -31.46
C PRO A 14 6.66 15.86 -32.73
N ASP A 15 5.71 15.51 -33.60
CA ASP A 15 5.35 16.25 -34.81
C ASP A 15 4.17 17.22 -34.60
N ALA A 16 3.50 17.14 -33.45
CA ALA A 16 2.27 17.89 -33.13
C ALA A 16 2.22 18.44 -31.68
N TYR A 17 3.33 18.37 -30.95
CA TYR A 17 3.50 18.88 -29.58
C TYR A 17 4.99 19.19 -29.34
N GLY A 18 5.31 20.04 -28.36
CA GLY A 18 6.70 20.37 -28.04
C GLY A 18 7.51 19.13 -27.63
N ARG A 19 8.77 19.02 -28.05
CA ARG A 19 9.57 17.80 -27.85
C ARG A 19 9.86 17.48 -26.38
N GLY A 20 10.05 18.50 -25.53
CA GLY A 20 10.49 18.31 -24.14
C GLY A 20 11.84 17.58 -24.07
N ARG A 21 12.05 16.79 -23.01
CA ARG A 21 13.34 16.06 -22.77
C ARG A 21 14.56 16.99 -22.67
N ILE A 22 14.32 18.18 -22.11
CA ILE A 22 15.32 19.18 -21.75
C ILE A 22 15.12 19.50 -20.27
N ILE A 23 16.21 19.73 -19.55
CA ILE A 23 16.18 20.21 -18.18
C ILE A 23 17.15 21.38 -18.09
N GLY A 24 16.64 22.60 -18.15
CA GLY A 24 17.44 23.77 -17.79
C GLY A 24 17.98 23.62 -16.37
N ASP A 25 19.23 23.98 -16.12
CA ASP A 25 19.76 23.95 -14.75
C ASP A 25 19.21 25.15 -13.95
N TYR A 26 17.96 25.01 -13.49
CA TYR A 26 17.22 26.07 -12.79
C TYR A 26 17.91 26.53 -11.49
N ARG A 27 18.77 25.68 -10.91
CA ARG A 27 19.60 25.99 -9.75
C ARG A 27 20.54 27.16 -10.01
N ARG A 28 20.98 27.35 -11.27
CA ARG A 28 21.86 28.46 -11.67
C ARG A 28 21.25 29.83 -11.38
N VAL A 29 19.93 29.97 -11.48
CA VAL A 29 19.25 31.23 -11.20
C VAL A 29 19.41 31.60 -9.73
N ALA A 30 19.17 30.64 -8.83
CA ALA A 30 19.38 30.82 -7.40
C ALA A 30 20.86 31.03 -7.04
N LEU A 31 21.76 30.23 -7.62
CA LEU A 31 23.17 30.23 -7.26
C LEU A 31 23.94 31.48 -7.72
N TYR A 32 23.62 32.00 -8.91
CA TYR A 32 24.42 33.05 -9.55
C TYR A 32 23.68 34.36 -9.78
N GLY A 33 22.34 34.34 -9.77
CA GLY A 33 21.54 35.48 -10.23
C GLY A 33 21.61 35.68 -11.74
N VAL A 34 20.57 36.30 -12.30
CA VAL A 34 20.42 36.39 -13.75
C VAL A 34 21.48 37.28 -14.43
N ASP A 35 22.00 38.31 -13.74
CA ASP A 35 23.02 39.20 -14.32
C ASP A 35 24.35 38.48 -14.56
N PHE A 36 24.71 37.54 -13.69
CA PHE A 36 25.88 36.69 -13.91
C PHE A 36 25.68 35.81 -15.14
N LEU A 37 24.51 35.17 -15.27
CA LEU A 37 24.19 34.28 -16.38
C LEU A 37 24.20 35.03 -17.73
N ILE A 38 23.63 36.24 -17.78
CA ILE A 38 23.69 37.10 -18.97
C ILE A 38 25.14 37.44 -19.34
N ARG A 39 25.96 37.83 -18.35
CA ARG A 39 27.38 38.13 -18.60
C ARG A 39 28.13 36.91 -19.13
N ASN A 40 27.87 35.73 -18.57
CA ASN A 40 28.48 34.49 -19.03
C ASN A 40 28.08 34.16 -20.47
N LYS A 41 26.78 34.23 -20.82
CA LYS A 41 26.30 34.02 -22.20
C LYS A 41 26.82 35.03 -23.21
N LYS A 42 27.01 36.29 -22.83
CA LYS A 42 27.70 37.29 -23.67
C LYS A 42 29.16 36.91 -23.91
N GLY A 43 29.84 36.37 -22.90
CA GLY A 43 31.19 35.81 -23.05
C GLY A 43 31.23 34.65 -24.04
N GLU A 44 30.29 33.71 -23.94
CA GLU A 44 30.16 32.58 -24.89
C GLU A 44 29.89 33.06 -26.33
N LEU A 45 29.04 34.08 -26.51
CA LEU A 45 28.74 34.67 -27.82
C LEU A 45 29.97 35.37 -28.42
N ASN A 46 30.72 36.13 -27.62
CA ASN A 46 31.95 36.79 -28.07
C ASN A 46 33.04 35.77 -28.43
N ALA A 47 33.10 34.63 -27.75
CA ALA A 47 34.03 33.56 -28.07
C ALA A 47 33.79 32.90 -29.44
N LEU A 48 32.66 33.21 -30.09
CA LEU A 48 32.33 32.78 -31.46
C LEU A 48 32.69 33.85 -32.51
N GLU A 49 33.48 34.86 -32.16
CA GLU A 49 34.16 35.72 -33.13
C GLU A 49 35.41 34.98 -33.65
N VAL A 50 35.18 34.09 -34.62
CA VAL A 50 36.18 33.19 -35.20
C VAL A 50 36.45 33.53 -36.67
N ASP A 51 37.57 33.03 -37.21
CA ASP A 51 38.01 33.33 -38.58
C ASP A 51 37.06 32.79 -39.67
N VAL A 52 36.35 31.69 -39.39
CA VAL A 52 35.41 31.05 -40.32
C VAL A 52 34.03 30.95 -39.68
N ILE A 53 33.03 31.55 -40.33
CA ILE A 53 31.64 31.54 -39.89
C ILE A 53 30.84 30.64 -40.84
N ASP A 54 30.60 29.40 -40.43
CA ASP A 54 29.77 28.42 -41.15
C ASP A 54 28.34 28.31 -40.56
N GLU A 55 27.52 27.41 -41.09
CA GLU A 55 26.13 27.23 -40.65
C GLU A 55 26.03 26.88 -39.16
N ASP A 56 26.96 26.08 -38.62
CA ASP A 56 26.94 25.67 -37.22
C ASP A 56 27.27 26.85 -36.29
N VAL A 57 28.26 27.67 -36.68
CA VAL A 57 28.61 28.91 -35.95
C VAL A 57 27.48 29.93 -36.02
N ILE A 58 26.88 30.15 -37.20
CA ILE A 58 25.74 31.09 -37.36
C ILE A 58 24.59 30.69 -36.46
N ARG A 59 24.17 29.41 -36.53
CA ARG A 59 23.08 28.88 -35.72
C ARG A 59 23.37 29.03 -34.22
N LEU A 60 24.59 28.69 -33.76
CA LEU A 60 24.94 28.80 -32.34
C LEU A 60 24.96 30.25 -31.85
N ARG A 61 25.43 31.20 -32.67
CA ARG A 61 25.39 32.63 -32.32
C ARG A 61 23.96 33.17 -32.21
N GLU A 62 23.06 32.73 -33.08
CA GLU A 62 21.63 33.05 -33.02
C GLU A 62 21.00 32.46 -31.75
N GLU A 63 21.23 31.17 -31.49
CA GLU A 63 20.77 30.48 -30.28
C GLU A 63 21.25 31.21 -29.00
N LEU A 64 22.53 31.59 -28.91
CA LEU A 64 23.08 32.33 -27.76
C LEU A 64 22.47 33.72 -27.60
N SER A 65 22.18 34.41 -28.71
CA SER A 65 21.54 35.72 -28.68
C SER A 65 20.10 35.61 -28.14
N GLU A 66 19.39 34.57 -28.55
CA GLU A 66 18.05 34.25 -28.04
C GLU A 66 18.07 33.82 -26.56
N GLN A 67 19.08 33.04 -26.13
CA GLN A 67 19.29 32.69 -24.72
C GLN A 67 19.50 33.94 -23.84
N ILE A 68 20.31 34.90 -24.30
CA ILE A 68 20.54 36.17 -23.60
C ILE A 68 19.24 36.96 -23.45
N ARG A 69 18.41 37.01 -24.50
CA ARG A 69 17.11 37.69 -24.46
C ARG A 69 16.15 37.01 -23.49
N ALA A 70 16.09 35.67 -23.51
CA ALA A 70 15.25 34.91 -22.60
C ALA A 70 15.64 35.14 -21.12
N LEU A 71 16.93 35.27 -20.80
CA LEU A 71 17.38 35.64 -19.45
C LEU A 71 16.94 37.07 -19.05
N GLN A 72 16.91 38.02 -19.99
CA GLN A 72 16.38 39.36 -19.73
C GLN A 72 14.86 39.32 -19.47
N GLU A 73 14.12 38.54 -20.24
CA GLU A 73 12.69 38.27 -20.03
C GLU A 73 12.43 37.60 -18.67
N LEU A 74 13.33 36.70 -18.23
CA LEU A 74 13.26 36.07 -16.90
C LEU A 74 13.38 37.11 -15.78
N LYS A 75 14.27 38.11 -15.89
CA LYS A 75 14.32 39.22 -14.91
C LYS A 75 13.00 39.97 -14.84
N GLN A 76 12.41 40.29 -15.98
CA GLN A 76 11.10 40.96 -16.05
C GLN A 76 10.00 40.10 -15.41
N LEU A 77 10.05 38.78 -15.57
CA LEU A 77 9.16 37.86 -14.87
C LEU A 77 9.29 37.97 -13.34
N GLY A 78 10.52 38.00 -12.82
CA GLY A 78 10.76 38.24 -11.39
C GLY A 78 10.17 39.58 -10.93
N GLU A 79 10.45 40.66 -11.66
CA GLU A 79 9.99 42.02 -11.36
C GLU A 79 8.45 42.12 -11.32
N MET A 80 7.75 41.46 -12.26
CA MET A 80 6.27 41.40 -12.28
C MET A 80 5.69 40.76 -11.01
N HIS A 81 6.45 39.89 -10.35
CA HIS A 81 6.07 39.24 -9.10
C HIS A 81 6.69 39.91 -7.86
N GLY A 82 7.36 41.05 -8.01
CA GLY A 82 7.95 41.81 -6.91
C GLY A 82 9.31 41.28 -6.41
N PHE A 83 10.02 40.49 -7.22
CA PHE A 83 11.33 39.94 -6.89
C PHE A 83 12.41 40.46 -7.83
N ASP A 84 13.51 40.99 -7.28
CA ASP A 84 14.73 41.26 -8.05
C ASP A 84 15.64 40.03 -8.03
N ILE A 85 15.60 39.27 -9.13
CA ILE A 85 16.42 38.06 -9.30
C ILE A 85 17.75 38.32 -10.03
N SER A 86 18.16 39.59 -10.14
CA SER A 86 19.42 39.96 -10.79
C SER A 86 20.65 39.37 -10.08
N LEU A 87 20.60 39.31 -8.76
CA LEU A 87 21.66 38.82 -7.87
C LEU A 87 21.36 37.40 -7.35
N PRO A 88 22.39 36.67 -6.88
CA PRO A 88 22.23 35.37 -6.24
C PRO A 88 21.23 35.41 -5.08
N ALA A 89 20.53 34.29 -4.84
CA ALA A 89 19.69 34.11 -3.67
C ALA A 89 20.53 34.16 -2.38
N THR A 90 20.04 34.89 -1.39
CA THR A 90 20.68 35.11 -0.09
C THR A 90 20.02 34.37 1.06
N THR A 91 18.81 33.83 0.86
CA THR A 91 18.07 32.99 1.83
C THR A 91 17.53 31.72 1.17
N ALA A 92 17.09 30.74 1.96
CA ALA A 92 16.38 29.55 1.49
C ALA A 92 15.11 29.93 0.72
N LYS A 93 14.31 30.87 1.24
CA LYS A 93 13.11 31.36 0.56
C LYS A 93 13.41 31.92 -0.83
N GLU A 94 14.48 32.72 -0.94
CA GLU A 94 14.94 33.23 -2.24
C GLU A 94 15.45 32.11 -3.14
N ALA A 95 16.19 31.14 -2.62
CA ALA A 95 16.72 30.03 -3.43
C ALA A 95 15.60 29.20 -4.08
N PHE A 96 14.56 28.86 -3.32
CA PHE A 96 13.37 28.19 -3.84
C PHE A 96 12.66 29.05 -4.89
N GLN A 97 12.46 30.34 -4.61
CA GLN A 97 11.73 31.24 -5.49
C GLN A 97 12.48 31.54 -6.80
N TRP A 98 13.81 31.69 -6.77
CA TRP A 98 14.63 31.99 -7.94
C TRP A 98 14.68 30.77 -8.87
N LEU A 99 14.88 29.59 -8.27
CA LEU A 99 14.81 28.33 -9.00
C LEU A 99 13.44 28.14 -9.64
N TYR A 100 12.36 28.37 -8.88
CA TYR A 100 11.00 28.30 -9.41
C TYR A 100 10.78 29.28 -10.56
N PHE A 101 11.32 30.51 -10.53
CA PHE A 101 11.20 31.43 -11.66
C PHE A 101 11.89 30.93 -12.92
N GLY A 102 13.07 30.31 -12.78
CA GLY A 102 13.75 29.66 -13.91
C GLY A 102 12.87 28.58 -14.54
N TYR A 103 12.28 27.72 -13.71
CA TYR A 103 11.37 26.65 -14.17
C TYR A 103 10.04 27.22 -14.72
N LEU A 104 9.48 28.24 -14.08
CA LEU A 104 8.24 28.91 -14.48
C LEU A 104 8.38 29.56 -15.85
N ALA A 105 9.53 30.16 -16.14
CA ALA A 105 9.81 30.71 -17.46
C ALA A 105 9.83 29.61 -18.53
N ALA A 106 10.45 28.45 -18.24
CA ALA A 106 10.47 27.30 -19.15
C ALA A 106 9.05 26.83 -19.51
N ILE A 107 8.19 26.59 -18.51
CA ILE A 107 6.81 26.13 -18.73
C ILE A 107 5.85 27.22 -19.25
N LYS A 108 6.26 28.49 -19.24
CA LYS A 108 5.52 29.58 -19.90
C LYS A 108 5.89 29.71 -21.38
N GLU A 109 7.12 29.36 -21.74
CA GLU A 109 7.63 29.45 -23.11
C GLU A 109 7.38 28.17 -23.91
N GLN A 110 7.51 27.01 -23.26
CA GLN A 110 7.50 25.70 -23.91
C GLN A 110 6.40 24.80 -23.38
N ASN A 111 5.88 23.96 -24.27
CA ASN A 111 4.86 22.94 -23.96
C ASN A 111 5.37 21.53 -24.24
N GLY A 112 6.65 21.28 -23.96
CA GLY A 112 7.29 19.98 -24.09
C GLY A 112 6.41 18.87 -23.52
N ALA A 113 6.45 17.67 -24.10
CA ALA A 113 5.73 16.52 -23.52
C ALA A 113 6.10 16.40 -22.04
N ALA A 114 7.40 16.27 -21.76
CA ALA A 114 7.98 16.29 -20.42
C ALA A 114 8.76 17.58 -20.15
N MET A 115 8.40 18.27 -19.07
CA MET A 115 9.05 19.48 -18.55
C MET A 115 9.63 19.17 -17.17
N SER A 116 10.76 18.47 -17.13
CA SER A 116 11.31 17.95 -15.88
C SER A 116 12.08 19.00 -15.09
N LEU A 117 12.09 18.85 -13.76
CA LEU A 117 12.70 19.82 -12.84
C LEU A 117 14.21 19.58 -12.67
N GLY A 118 14.65 18.32 -12.69
CA GLY A 118 16.05 17.94 -12.58
C GLY A 118 16.39 17.30 -11.24
N ARG A 119 17.39 17.86 -10.54
CA ARG A 119 17.92 17.36 -9.26
C ARG A 119 18.17 18.54 -8.34
N VAL A 120 17.11 19.00 -7.68
CA VAL A 120 17.11 20.28 -6.96
C VAL A 120 17.05 20.13 -5.44
N SER A 121 16.50 19.03 -4.93
CA SER A 121 16.27 18.79 -3.50
C SER A 121 17.54 18.95 -2.66
N SER A 122 18.62 18.24 -3.00
CA SER A 122 19.90 18.34 -2.26
C SER A 122 20.60 19.70 -2.46
N PHE A 123 20.38 20.39 -3.58
CA PHE A 123 20.91 21.75 -3.80
C PHE A 123 20.21 22.76 -2.89
N LEU A 124 18.88 22.71 -2.82
CA LEU A 124 18.09 23.59 -1.99
C LEU A 124 18.34 23.36 -0.49
N ASP A 125 18.73 22.14 -0.09
CA ASP A 125 19.10 21.84 1.29
C ASP A 125 20.32 22.64 1.77
N ILE A 126 21.24 23.03 0.87
CA ILE A 126 22.40 23.87 1.23
C ILE A 126 21.94 25.21 1.83
N TYR A 127 20.90 25.81 1.24
CA TYR A 127 20.34 27.07 1.72
C TYR A 127 19.47 26.88 2.97
N ILE A 128 18.68 25.80 3.03
CA ILE A 128 17.88 25.48 4.22
C ILE A 128 18.81 25.24 5.42
N GLU A 129 19.82 24.40 5.28
CA GLU A 129 20.71 24.03 6.38
C GLU A 129 21.48 25.25 6.90
N ARG A 130 21.92 26.15 6.02
CA ARG A 130 22.50 27.44 6.44
C ARG A 130 21.50 28.28 7.23
N ASP A 131 20.30 28.49 6.70
CA ASP A 131 19.30 29.34 7.35
C ASP A 131 18.80 28.75 8.68
N LEU A 132 18.76 27.41 8.82
CA LEU A 132 18.51 26.71 10.09
C LEU A 132 19.63 26.98 11.10
N GLN A 133 20.90 26.88 10.67
CA GLN A 133 22.07 27.11 11.55
C GLN A 133 22.18 28.58 12.00
N GLU A 134 21.76 29.52 11.15
CA GLU A 134 21.71 30.94 11.46
C GLU A 134 20.46 31.34 12.26
N GLY A 135 19.51 30.42 12.46
CA GLY A 135 18.26 30.66 13.19
C GLY A 135 17.26 31.54 12.44
N LEU A 136 17.40 31.66 11.11
CA LEU A 136 16.50 32.42 10.23
C LEU A 136 15.25 31.62 9.84
N LEU A 137 15.28 30.31 10.04
CA LEU A 137 14.25 29.36 9.64
C LEU A 137 14.08 28.30 10.73
N THR A 138 12.87 27.79 10.91
CA THR A 138 12.61 26.54 11.66
C THR A 138 12.44 25.36 10.70
N GLU A 139 12.49 24.13 11.21
CA GLU A 139 12.24 22.93 10.39
C GLU A 139 10.82 22.93 9.78
N GLU A 140 9.82 23.40 10.53
CA GLU A 140 8.44 23.55 10.04
C GLU A 140 8.34 24.55 8.89
N GLN A 141 9.00 25.71 9.03
CA GLN A 141 9.08 26.70 7.95
C GLN A 141 9.86 26.17 6.74
N ALA A 142 10.87 25.32 6.95
CA ALA A 142 11.56 24.63 5.86
C ALA A 142 10.63 23.71 5.08
N GLN A 143 9.84 22.90 5.79
CA GLN A 143 8.85 22.02 5.17
C GLN A 143 7.76 22.83 4.45
N GLU A 144 7.29 23.93 5.03
CA GLU A 144 6.30 24.81 4.39
C GLU A 144 6.82 25.37 3.05
N LEU A 145 8.09 25.79 2.98
CA LEU A 145 8.71 26.23 1.73
C LEU A 145 8.72 25.12 0.67
N VAL A 146 9.04 23.88 1.08
CA VAL A 146 9.03 22.71 0.19
C VAL A 146 7.60 22.39 -0.28
N ASP A 147 6.62 22.42 0.63
CA ASP A 147 5.22 22.15 0.33
C ASP A 147 4.66 23.20 -0.64
N HIS A 148 4.92 24.50 -0.42
CA HIS A 148 4.52 25.56 -1.34
C HIS A 148 5.17 25.43 -2.72
N PHE A 149 6.44 25.07 -2.77
CA PHE A 149 7.15 24.83 -4.02
C PHE A 149 6.53 23.65 -4.77
N VAL A 150 6.35 22.49 -4.11
CA VAL A 150 5.74 21.30 -4.69
C VAL A 150 4.29 21.56 -5.13
N MET A 151 3.53 22.34 -4.37
CA MET A 151 2.17 22.76 -4.76
C MET A 151 2.17 23.52 -6.09
N LYS A 152 3.18 24.38 -6.34
CA LYS A 152 3.32 25.06 -7.62
C LYS A 152 3.68 24.10 -8.77
N LEU A 153 4.46 23.06 -8.48
CA LEU A 153 4.76 22.00 -9.46
C LEU A 153 3.52 21.16 -9.81
N ARG A 154 2.65 20.87 -8.82
CA ARG A 154 1.40 20.10 -8.99
C ARG A 154 0.37 20.77 -9.91
N ILE A 155 0.41 22.10 -10.03
CA ILE A 155 -0.56 22.88 -10.82
C ILE A 155 -0.07 23.22 -12.23
N VAL A 156 1.08 22.69 -12.66
CA VAL A 156 1.54 22.86 -14.04
C VAL A 156 0.59 22.15 -14.99
N LYS A 157 0.14 22.87 -16.02
CA LYS A 157 -0.82 22.37 -17.02
C LYS A 157 -0.48 22.89 -18.41
N PHE A 158 -0.76 22.06 -19.41
CA PHE A 158 -0.64 22.41 -20.82
C PHE A 158 -1.94 22.06 -21.55
N LEU A 159 -2.32 22.87 -22.51
CA LEU A 159 -3.42 22.54 -23.40
C LEU A 159 -3.00 21.39 -24.33
N ARG A 160 -3.73 20.28 -24.28
CA ARG A 160 -3.47 19.06 -25.08
C ARG A 160 -4.68 18.67 -25.92
N THR A 161 -4.43 18.08 -27.09
CA THR A 161 -5.48 17.54 -27.97
C THR A 161 -5.95 16.17 -27.50
N PRO A 162 -7.16 15.70 -27.87
CA PRO A 162 -7.60 14.33 -27.57
C PRO A 162 -6.61 13.25 -28.03
N ASP A 163 -6.06 13.37 -29.25
CA ASP A 163 -5.03 12.45 -29.76
C ASP A 163 -3.77 12.38 -28.87
N TYR A 164 -3.43 13.47 -28.18
CA TYR A 164 -2.32 13.50 -27.24
C TYR A 164 -2.71 12.75 -25.96
N ASN A 165 -3.91 12.98 -25.43
CA ASN A 165 -4.39 12.32 -24.22
C ASN A 165 -4.52 10.79 -24.37
N GLU A 166 -4.75 10.29 -25.58
CA GLU A 166 -4.71 8.85 -25.85
C GLU A 166 -3.28 8.28 -25.76
N LEU A 167 -2.28 9.04 -26.24
CA LEU A 167 -0.87 8.64 -26.22
C LEU A 167 -0.20 8.85 -24.85
N PHE A 168 -0.69 9.85 -24.10
CA PHE A 168 -0.15 10.35 -22.84
C PHE A 168 -1.30 10.64 -21.86
N SER A 169 -1.80 9.60 -21.21
CA SER A 169 -3.02 9.67 -20.39
C SER A 169 -2.77 10.24 -18.99
N GLY A 170 -3.82 10.81 -18.39
CA GLY A 170 -3.80 11.30 -17.01
C GLY A 170 -3.28 12.72 -16.84
N ASP A 171 -3.26 13.51 -17.92
CA ASP A 171 -2.80 14.91 -17.94
C ASP A 171 -1.38 15.11 -17.38
N PRO A 172 -0.38 14.34 -17.87
CA PRO A 172 0.99 14.36 -17.35
C PRO A 172 1.79 15.56 -17.86
N THR A 173 2.71 16.03 -17.01
CA THR A 173 3.69 17.07 -17.35
C THR A 173 5.13 16.62 -17.08
N TRP A 174 5.30 15.51 -16.35
CA TRP A 174 6.57 14.91 -15.95
C TRP A 174 7.51 15.93 -15.33
N VAL A 175 7.03 16.61 -14.29
CA VAL A 175 7.85 17.49 -13.45
C VAL A 175 8.74 16.61 -12.58
N THR A 176 9.72 15.99 -13.21
CA THR A 176 10.54 14.93 -12.61
C THR A 176 11.63 15.55 -11.75
N GLU A 177 11.67 15.14 -10.49
CA GLU A 177 12.69 15.52 -9.50
C GLU A 177 13.47 14.28 -9.08
N SER A 178 14.79 14.36 -9.20
CA SER A 178 15.73 13.27 -8.86
C SER A 178 16.24 13.48 -7.44
N ILE A 179 16.04 12.49 -6.57
CA ILE A 179 16.25 12.60 -5.12
C ILE A 179 17.32 11.61 -4.66
N GLY A 180 18.19 12.03 -3.75
CA GLY A 180 19.18 11.15 -3.12
C GLY A 180 20.32 10.80 -4.06
N GLY A 181 20.66 9.50 -4.18
CA GLY A 181 21.83 8.98 -4.89
C GLY A 181 23.13 9.09 -4.07
N MET A 182 24.25 8.72 -4.70
CA MET A 182 25.60 8.80 -4.11
C MET A 182 26.50 9.73 -4.92
N SER A 183 27.53 10.26 -4.30
CA SER A 183 28.61 10.98 -4.96
C SER A 183 29.58 9.99 -5.61
N VAL A 184 30.39 10.47 -6.57
CA VAL A 184 31.47 9.66 -7.15
C VAL A 184 32.52 9.24 -6.13
N ASN A 185 32.61 9.94 -4.99
CA ASN A 185 33.51 9.64 -3.88
C ASN A 185 32.91 8.62 -2.89
N GLY A 186 31.67 8.18 -3.09
CA GLY A 186 31.01 7.16 -2.27
C GLY A 186 30.21 7.69 -1.08
N GLU A 187 30.13 9.01 -0.90
CA GLU A 187 29.27 9.64 0.11
C GLU A 187 27.82 9.71 -0.38
N THR A 188 26.86 9.64 0.54
CA THR A 188 25.46 9.80 0.16
C THR A 188 25.15 11.24 -0.23
N ARG A 189 24.31 11.44 -1.26
CA ARG A 189 23.70 12.73 -1.61
C ARG A 189 22.30 12.90 -1.03
N VAL A 190 21.86 11.94 -0.20
CA VAL A 190 20.65 12.07 0.63
C VAL A 190 20.87 13.16 1.67
N THR A 191 19.90 14.05 1.77
CA THR A 191 19.88 15.18 2.72
C THR A 191 18.56 15.25 3.48
N LYS A 192 18.41 16.16 4.44
CA LYS A 192 17.10 16.38 5.09
C LYS A 192 16.02 16.75 4.07
N ASN A 193 16.37 17.57 3.07
CA ASN A 193 15.42 17.92 2.01
C ASN A 193 15.01 16.73 1.13
N SER A 194 15.81 15.66 1.06
CA SER A 194 15.37 14.42 0.40
C SER A 194 14.15 13.82 1.09
N TYR A 195 14.11 13.88 2.43
CA TYR A 195 12.94 13.49 3.22
C TYR A 195 11.80 14.51 3.03
N ARG A 196 12.08 15.82 3.09
CA ARG A 196 11.03 16.86 2.96
C ARG A 196 10.25 16.78 1.64
N PHE A 197 10.95 16.54 0.52
CA PHE A 197 10.31 16.37 -0.79
C PHE A 197 9.37 15.14 -0.83
N LEU A 198 9.82 14.01 -0.28
CA LEU A 198 8.97 12.81 -0.16
C LEU A 198 7.83 13.03 0.84
N HIS A 199 8.06 13.78 1.92
CA HIS A 199 7.08 14.10 2.96
C HIS A 199 5.91 14.95 2.44
N THR A 200 6.08 15.63 1.30
CA THR A 200 4.97 16.33 0.64
C THR A 200 3.82 15.41 0.23
N LEU A 201 4.09 14.10 0.03
CA LEU A 201 3.06 13.09 -0.23
C LEU A 201 2.23 12.75 1.02
N ASN A 202 2.69 13.15 2.20
CA ASN A 202 1.94 13.08 3.46
C ASN A 202 1.20 14.39 3.71
N ASN A 203 1.91 15.52 3.71
CA ASN A 203 1.30 16.84 4.01
C ASN A 203 0.25 17.28 2.99
N LEU A 204 0.54 17.08 1.70
CA LEU A 204 -0.33 17.51 0.60
C LEU A 204 -1.11 16.34 -0.01
N GLY A 205 -0.97 15.14 0.56
CA GLY A 205 -1.50 13.89 0.05
C GLY A 205 -0.79 13.34 -1.20
N PRO A 206 -1.11 12.09 -1.59
CA PRO A 206 -0.55 11.44 -2.77
C PRO A 206 -0.81 12.26 -4.03
N ALA A 207 0.18 12.35 -4.92
CA ALA A 207 0.03 13.05 -6.17
C ALA A 207 0.96 12.50 -7.25
N PRO A 208 0.54 12.63 -8.53
CA PRO A 208 1.31 12.16 -9.66
C PRO A 208 2.50 13.07 -10.00
N GLU A 209 2.36 14.35 -9.69
CA GLU A 209 3.37 15.39 -9.92
C GLU A 209 3.76 16.05 -8.59
N PRO A 210 5.00 16.53 -8.43
CA PRO A 210 6.15 16.20 -9.28
C PRO A 210 6.40 14.69 -9.33
N ASN A 211 6.92 14.20 -10.46
CA ASN A 211 7.31 12.80 -10.62
C ASN A 211 8.58 12.52 -9.79
N LEU A 212 8.41 12.25 -8.49
CA LEU A 212 9.50 12.04 -7.53
C LEU A 212 10.22 10.72 -7.84
N THR A 213 11.52 10.85 -8.14
CA THR A 213 12.38 9.74 -8.60
C THR A 213 13.56 9.58 -7.66
N VAL A 214 13.59 8.46 -6.93
CA VAL A 214 14.70 8.14 -6.02
C VAL A 214 15.82 7.47 -6.79
N LEU A 215 17.01 8.07 -6.75
CA LEU A 215 18.23 7.49 -7.30
C LEU A 215 18.75 6.43 -6.32
N TRP A 216 18.36 5.18 -6.56
CA TRP A 216 18.62 4.05 -5.67
C TRP A 216 20.05 3.54 -5.81
N SER A 217 20.72 3.38 -4.68
CA SER A 217 21.98 2.65 -4.58
C SER A 217 21.86 1.62 -3.46
N THR A 218 22.49 0.47 -3.66
CA THR A 218 22.66 -0.54 -2.62
C THR A 218 23.38 0.02 -1.37
N LYS A 219 24.10 1.14 -1.52
CA LYS A 219 24.82 1.86 -0.45
C LYS A 219 24.08 3.06 0.14
N LEU A 220 22.81 3.30 -0.25
CA LEU A 220 22.02 4.36 0.38
C LEU A 220 21.88 4.12 1.90
N PRO A 221 21.73 5.19 2.71
CA PRO A 221 21.43 5.05 4.13
C PRO A 221 20.16 4.23 4.34
N GLU A 222 20.24 3.23 5.23
CA GLU A 222 19.14 2.30 5.47
C GLU A 222 17.84 3.00 5.90
N ALA A 223 17.95 4.02 6.76
CA ALA A 223 16.80 4.82 7.18
C ALA A 223 16.11 5.52 6.00
N PHE A 224 16.86 5.91 4.96
CA PHE A 224 16.28 6.55 3.77
C PHE A 224 15.64 5.50 2.86
N LYS A 225 16.26 4.33 2.67
CA LYS A 225 15.66 3.21 1.96
C LYS A 225 14.30 2.83 2.58
N GLN A 226 14.28 2.63 3.90
CA GLN A 226 13.06 2.31 4.63
C GLN A 226 12.01 3.42 4.51
N TYR A 227 12.41 4.70 4.58
CA TYR A 227 11.47 5.81 4.39
C TYR A 227 10.89 5.84 2.98
N CYS A 228 11.68 5.62 1.93
CA CYS A 228 11.18 5.53 0.56
C CYS A 228 10.19 4.37 0.41
N THR A 229 10.54 3.17 0.88
CA THR A 229 9.63 2.01 0.80
C THR A 229 8.33 2.23 1.58
N LYS A 230 8.39 2.89 2.74
CA LYS A 230 7.21 3.34 3.48
C LYS A 230 6.31 4.21 2.60
N VAL A 231 6.87 5.26 1.99
CA VAL A 231 6.14 6.17 1.10
C VAL A 231 5.56 5.42 -0.12
N SER A 232 6.27 4.47 -0.72
CA SER A 232 5.72 3.61 -1.78
C SER A 232 4.55 2.76 -1.31
N ILE A 233 4.65 2.15 -0.12
CA ILE A 233 3.59 1.33 0.46
C ILE A 233 2.33 2.18 0.75
N GLU A 234 2.52 3.41 1.23
CA GLU A 234 1.42 4.28 1.62
C GLU A 234 0.77 5.01 0.44
N THR A 235 1.53 5.32 -0.62
CA THR A 235 1.09 6.29 -1.64
C THR A 235 1.18 5.80 -3.08
N SER A 236 1.97 4.75 -3.35
CA SER A 236 2.29 4.28 -4.71
C SER A 236 2.68 5.41 -5.70
N SER A 237 3.27 6.50 -5.19
CA SER A 237 3.47 7.73 -5.99
C SER A 237 4.90 7.92 -6.50
N ILE A 238 5.88 7.19 -5.98
CA ILE A 238 7.31 7.37 -6.30
C ILE A 238 7.87 6.25 -7.17
N GLN A 239 8.92 6.57 -7.92
CA GLN A 239 9.69 5.60 -8.72
C GLN A 239 11.17 5.57 -8.33
N TYR A 240 11.86 4.54 -8.79
CA TYR A 240 13.25 4.27 -8.44
C TYR A 240 14.09 3.98 -9.67
N GLU A 241 15.30 4.53 -9.71
CA GLU A 241 16.27 4.28 -10.77
C GLU A 241 17.66 3.99 -10.22
N ASN A 242 18.40 3.12 -10.91
CA ASN A 242 19.64 2.55 -10.42
C ASN A 242 20.82 3.52 -10.55
N ASP A 243 21.13 4.20 -9.44
CA ASP A 243 22.29 5.09 -9.36
C ASP A 243 23.61 4.34 -9.44
N ASP A 244 23.69 3.09 -8.97
CA ASP A 244 24.91 2.29 -9.09
C ASP A 244 25.24 1.95 -10.54
N LEU A 245 24.22 1.84 -11.40
CA LEU A 245 24.36 1.64 -12.84
C LEU A 245 24.63 2.96 -13.60
N MET A 246 23.94 4.04 -13.24
CA MET A 246 23.97 5.30 -14.01
C MET A 246 25.11 6.24 -13.61
N ARG A 247 25.46 6.32 -12.32
CA ARG A 247 26.51 7.22 -11.80
C ARG A 247 27.87 7.03 -12.48
N PRO A 248 28.33 5.81 -12.81
CA PRO A 248 29.58 5.63 -13.58
C PRO A 248 29.57 6.26 -14.97
N ILE A 249 28.40 6.41 -15.59
CA ILE A 249 28.23 6.95 -16.95
C ILE A 249 28.03 8.46 -16.91
N TYR A 250 27.14 8.93 -16.02
CA TYR A 250 26.69 10.31 -16.00
C TYR A 250 27.36 11.16 -14.92
N GLY A 251 28.17 10.57 -14.03
CA GLY A 251 28.68 11.26 -12.84
C GLY A 251 27.63 11.33 -11.74
N ASP A 252 27.82 12.21 -10.77
CA ASP A 252 26.93 12.31 -9.60
C ASP A 252 25.97 13.50 -9.64
N ASP A 253 25.99 14.35 -10.67
CA ASP A 253 25.06 15.49 -10.86
C ASP A 253 24.22 15.36 -12.14
N TYR A 254 23.70 14.16 -12.37
CA TYR A 254 22.69 13.90 -13.38
C TYR A 254 21.29 13.92 -12.77
N GLY A 255 20.28 14.09 -13.61
CA GLY A 255 18.88 13.90 -13.27
C GLY A 255 18.13 13.19 -14.38
N ILE A 256 16.87 12.87 -14.11
CA ILE A 256 15.99 12.10 -15.00
C ILE A 256 15.05 13.05 -15.72
N ALA A 257 15.02 12.98 -17.04
CA ALA A 257 14.00 13.62 -17.86
C ALA A 257 12.87 12.64 -18.19
N CYS A 258 11.64 13.15 -18.13
CA CYS A 258 10.41 12.41 -18.41
C CYS A 258 10.19 11.23 -17.45
N CYS A 259 10.68 10.04 -17.79
CA CYS A 259 10.39 8.82 -17.06
C CYS A 259 11.65 8.13 -16.56
N VAL A 260 12.62 7.89 -17.45
CA VAL A 260 13.76 6.99 -17.21
C VAL A 260 15.03 7.44 -17.95
N SER A 261 15.08 8.71 -18.38
CA SER A 261 16.07 9.16 -19.35
C SER A 261 17.08 10.11 -18.69
N ALA A 262 18.18 9.53 -18.23
CA ALA A 262 19.24 10.26 -17.53
C ALA A 262 19.95 11.28 -18.43
N MET A 263 20.28 12.43 -17.85
CA MET A 263 21.13 13.46 -18.44
C MET A 263 21.97 14.19 -17.40
N LYS A 264 23.18 14.59 -17.79
CA LYS A 264 23.98 15.53 -17.00
C LYS A 264 23.29 16.91 -17.00
N ILE A 265 22.89 17.40 -15.82
CA ILE A 265 22.12 18.63 -15.69
C ILE A 265 22.90 19.83 -16.25
N GLY A 266 22.27 20.63 -17.10
CA GLY A 266 22.89 21.79 -17.76
C GLY A 266 23.97 21.46 -18.79
N LYS A 267 24.21 20.17 -19.11
CA LYS A 267 25.31 19.72 -19.99
C LYS A 267 24.86 18.74 -21.08
N GLN A 268 23.64 18.24 -20.99
CA GLN A 268 23.11 17.24 -21.90
C GLN A 268 21.59 17.39 -22.05
N MET A 269 21.07 17.06 -23.24
CA MET A 269 19.64 16.93 -23.51
C MET A 269 19.36 15.72 -24.41
N GLN A 270 18.08 15.34 -24.58
CA GLN A 270 17.69 14.36 -25.59
C GLN A 270 16.74 14.95 -26.63
N PHE A 271 16.97 14.57 -27.88
CA PHE A 271 15.98 14.67 -28.95
C PHE A 271 14.99 13.52 -28.80
N PHE A 272 13.81 13.86 -28.27
CA PHE A 272 12.75 12.90 -27.97
C PHE A 272 12.17 12.23 -29.23
N GLY A 273 12.13 10.90 -29.26
CA GLY A 273 11.58 10.17 -30.41
C GLY A 273 10.25 9.46 -30.18
N ALA A 274 9.64 9.52 -29.00
CA ALA A 274 8.53 8.65 -28.61
C ALA A 274 8.89 7.16 -28.73
N ARG A 275 8.22 6.37 -29.58
CA ARG A 275 8.54 4.94 -29.79
C ARG A 275 8.06 4.38 -31.13
N ALA A 276 8.69 3.30 -31.59
CA ALA A 276 8.23 2.46 -32.71
C ALA A 276 7.59 1.14 -32.23
N ASN A 277 6.68 0.58 -33.03
CA ASN A 277 5.94 -0.64 -32.71
C ASN A 277 6.64 -1.89 -33.25
N LEU A 278 7.32 -2.62 -32.36
CA LEU A 278 8.11 -3.80 -32.72
C LEU A 278 7.23 -5.02 -33.05
N ALA A 279 6.10 -5.17 -32.35
CA ALA A 279 5.15 -6.26 -32.58
C ALA A 279 4.50 -6.18 -33.97
N LYS A 280 4.10 -4.99 -34.41
CA LYS A 280 3.58 -4.80 -35.78
C LYS A 280 4.65 -5.01 -36.85
N ALA A 281 5.91 -4.67 -36.57
CA ALA A 281 7.00 -4.97 -37.49
C ALA A 281 7.18 -6.49 -37.69
N LEU A 282 6.95 -7.32 -36.66
CA LEU A 282 6.94 -8.78 -36.79
C LEU A 282 5.80 -9.26 -37.69
N LEU A 283 4.59 -8.71 -37.54
CA LEU A 283 3.46 -9.02 -38.43
C LEU A 283 3.74 -8.61 -39.88
N TYR A 284 4.38 -7.46 -40.09
CA TYR A 284 4.79 -7.03 -41.42
C TYR A 284 5.83 -7.98 -42.01
N ALA A 285 6.68 -8.59 -41.19
CA ALA A 285 7.62 -9.60 -41.64
C ALA A 285 6.94 -10.88 -42.14
N ILE A 286 5.88 -11.30 -41.47
CA ILE A 286 5.06 -12.45 -41.88
C ILE A 286 4.28 -12.13 -43.16
N ASN A 287 3.73 -10.91 -43.25
CA ASN A 287 2.80 -10.48 -44.30
C ASN A 287 3.45 -9.75 -45.49
N GLY A 288 4.78 -9.79 -45.65
CA GLY A 288 5.45 -9.19 -46.81
C GLY A 288 5.38 -7.65 -46.86
N GLY A 289 5.35 -6.99 -45.71
CA GLY A 289 5.24 -5.54 -45.56
C GLY A 289 3.81 -4.98 -45.66
N ARG A 290 2.81 -5.85 -45.79
CA ARG A 290 1.39 -5.47 -45.77
C ARG A 290 0.87 -5.35 -44.34
N ASP A 291 0.09 -4.30 -44.11
CA ASP A 291 -0.59 -4.07 -42.85
C ASP A 291 -1.74 -5.06 -42.66
N GLU A 292 -1.75 -5.75 -41.52
CA GLU A 292 -2.69 -6.84 -41.23
C GLU A 292 -4.14 -6.38 -41.07
N LYS A 293 -4.36 -5.09 -40.73
CA LYS A 293 -5.70 -4.53 -40.53
C LYS A 293 -6.27 -3.94 -41.82
N SER A 294 -5.47 -3.18 -42.56
CA SER A 294 -5.92 -2.46 -43.75
C SER A 294 -5.64 -3.19 -45.07
N GLY A 295 -4.74 -4.16 -45.08
CA GLY A 295 -4.25 -4.84 -46.29
C GLY A 295 -3.30 -4.00 -47.16
N ALA A 296 -3.06 -2.74 -46.77
CA ALA A 296 -2.23 -1.81 -47.53
C ALA A 296 -0.74 -2.17 -47.45
N GLN A 297 -0.01 -1.96 -48.55
CA GLN A 297 1.45 -2.06 -48.56
C GLN A 297 2.04 -0.83 -47.85
N VAL A 298 2.56 -1.02 -46.64
CA VAL A 298 3.13 0.07 -45.82
C VAL A 298 4.64 -0.09 -45.69
N GLY A 299 5.09 -1.30 -45.35
CA GLY A 299 6.49 -1.70 -45.36
C GLY A 299 7.01 -2.03 -46.76
N PRO A 300 8.31 -2.28 -46.91
CA PRO A 300 8.89 -2.72 -48.17
C PRO A 300 8.25 -4.03 -48.63
N GLU A 301 7.99 -4.13 -49.93
CA GLU A 301 7.39 -5.32 -50.54
C GLU A 301 8.43 -6.44 -50.66
N TYR A 302 8.10 -7.59 -50.08
CA TYR A 302 8.82 -8.85 -50.29
C TYR A 302 7.87 -10.04 -50.11
N PRO A 303 8.23 -11.25 -50.58
CA PRO A 303 7.36 -12.41 -50.46
C PRO A 303 6.94 -12.67 -49.00
N ALA A 304 5.62 -12.73 -48.77
CA ALA A 304 5.05 -13.15 -47.50
C ALA A 304 5.40 -14.62 -47.21
N ILE A 305 5.39 -15.00 -45.94
CA ILE A 305 5.56 -16.41 -45.54
C ILE A 305 4.28 -17.15 -45.91
N THR A 306 4.36 -18.26 -46.63
CA THR A 306 3.20 -19.07 -47.08
C THR A 306 3.09 -20.43 -46.40
N SER A 307 4.07 -20.81 -45.59
CA SER A 307 4.09 -22.05 -44.83
C SER A 307 2.85 -22.19 -43.93
N GLU A 308 2.32 -23.41 -43.80
CA GLU A 308 1.16 -23.71 -42.94
C GLU A 308 1.50 -23.50 -41.46
N VAL A 309 2.70 -23.90 -41.05
CA VAL A 309 3.26 -23.66 -39.72
C VAL A 309 4.44 -22.69 -39.87
N LEU A 310 4.52 -21.68 -39.01
CA LEU A 310 5.63 -20.74 -39.01
C LEU A 310 6.91 -21.42 -38.51
N ASP A 311 8.01 -21.22 -39.24
CA ASP A 311 9.36 -21.61 -38.82
C ASP A 311 10.11 -20.39 -38.26
N TYR A 312 10.76 -20.57 -37.10
CA TYR A 312 11.48 -19.51 -36.41
C TYR A 312 12.58 -18.87 -37.28
N ASN A 313 13.37 -19.68 -38.00
CA ASN A 313 14.47 -19.17 -38.81
C ASN A 313 13.96 -18.42 -40.04
N GLU A 314 12.91 -18.93 -40.68
CA GLU A 314 12.23 -18.24 -41.78
C GLU A 314 11.68 -16.88 -41.33
N VAL A 315 10.96 -16.84 -40.20
CA VAL A 315 10.42 -15.60 -39.63
C VAL A 315 11.54 -14.61 -39.31
N MET A 316 12.60 -15.03 -38.63
CA MET A 316 13.73 -14.15 -38.29
C MET A 316 14.47 -13.62 -39.51
N LYS A 317 14.58 -14.43 -40.59
CA LYS A 317 15.18 -14.01 -41.86
C LYS A 317 14.40 -12.87 -42.53
N ARG A 318 13.08 -12.80 -42.32
CA ARG A 318 12.22 -11.70 -42.81
C ARG A 318 12.14 -10.54 -41.83
N PHE A 319 12.19 -10.84 -40.53
CA PHE A 319 12.03 -9.83 -39.49
C PHE A 319 13.23 -8.90 -39.38
N LYS A 320 14.47 -9.43 -39.50
CA LYS A 320 15.69 -8.60 -39.46
C LYS A 320 15.67 -7.47 -40.51
N PRO A 321 15.41 -7.73 -41.81
CA PRO A 321 15.25 -6.66 -42.81
C PRO A 321 14.09 -5.69 -42.54
N MET A 322 13.00 -6.14 -41.94
CA MET A 322 11.88 -5.27 -41.57
C MET A 322 12.26 -4.30 -40.44
N MET A 323 13.01 -4.78 -39.44
CA MET A 323 13.58 -3.94 -38.38
C MET A 323 14.60 -2.94 -38.93
N GLU A 324 15.45 -3.32 -39.88
CA GLU A 324 16.39 -2.40 -40.56
C GLU A 324 15.64 -1.26 -41.28
N TRP A 325 14.56 -1.61 -41.99
CA TRP A 325 13.70 -0.60 -42.62
C TRP A 325 13.05 0.32 -41.58
N LEU A 326 12.56 -0.26 -40.48
CA LEU A 326 11.91 0.49 -39.40
C LEU A 326 12.89 1.48 -38.76
N ALA A 327 14.12 1.06 -38.43
CA ALA A 327 15.17 1.90 -37.87
C ALA A 327 15.52 3.07 -38.79
N LYS A 328 15.69 2.80 -40.10
CA LYS A 328 15.96 3.84 -41.11
C LYS A 328 14.82 4.86 -41.20
N LEU A 329 13.57 4.38 -41.26
CA LEU A 329 12.40 5.23 -41.35
C LEU A 329 12.23 6.09 -40.10
N TYR A 330 12.47 5.51 -38.93
CA TYR A 330 12.36 6.18 -37.65
C TYR A 330 13.40 7.31 -37.53
N MET A 331 14.68 7.02 -37.76
CA MET A 331 15.76 8.01 -37.71
C MET A 331 15.54 9.17 -38.69
N ASN A 332 15.11 8.89 -39.93
CA ASN A 332 14.80 9.94 -40.89
C ASN A 332 13.63 10.82 -40.44
N SER A 333 12.63 10.24 -39.75
CA SER A 333 11.48 10.99 -39.25
C SER A 333 11.90 11.92 -38.11
N LEU A 334 12.75 11.44 -37.19
CA LEU A 334 13.28 12.24 -36.10
C LEU A 334 14.23 13.34 -36.59
N ASN A 335 15.07 13.07 -37.58
CA ASN A 335 15.92 14.09 -38.20
C ASN A 335 15.11 15.29 -38.72
N VAL A 336 13.97 15.03 -39.38
CA VAL A 336 13.07 16.09 -39.85
C VAL A 336 12.45 16.83 -38.66
N ILE A 337 11.93 16.11 -37.67
CA ILE A 337 11.26 16.70 -36.51
C ILE A 337 12.21 17.64 -35.75
N HIS A 338 13.41 17.18 -35.39
CA HIS A 338 14.31 17.96 -34.54
C HIS A 338 14.97 19.13 -35.29
N TYR A 339 15.19 19.00 -36.60
CA TYR A 339 15.56 20.15 -37.43
C TYR A 339 14.47 21.23 -37.38
N MET A 340 13.20 20.85 -37.56
CA MET A 340 12.09 21.80 -37.54
C MET A 340 11.86 22.39 -36.16
N HIS A 341 12.06 21.61 -35.09
CA HIS A 341 11.90 22.09 -33.73
C HIS A 341 13.00 23.10 -33.34
N ASP A 342 14.27 22.83 -33.67
CA ASP A 342 15.35 23.82 -33.48
C ASP A 342 15.06 25.11 -34.26
N LYS A 343 14.44 25.02 -35.44
CA LYS A 343 14.16 26.18 -36.28
C LYS A 343 12.97 27.03 -35.81
N TYR A 344 11.90 26.41 -35.35
CA TYR A 344 10.62 27.09 -35.11
C TYR A 344 10.20 27.17 -33.64
N SER A 345 10.80 26.38 -32.77
CA SER A 345 10.45 26.30 -31.34
C SER A 345 11.67 25.96 -30.50
N TYR A 346 12.78 26.67 -30.71
CA TYR A 346 13.98 26.52 -29.89
C TYR A 346 13.69 26.93 -28.44
N GLU A 347 14.07 26.10 -27.48
CA GLU A 347 13.76 26.24 -26.06
C GLU A 347 14.69 27.24 -25.37
N ARG A 348 14.59 28.52 -25.76
CA ARG A 348 15.55 29.58 -25.44
C ARG A 348 15.92 29.63 -23.95
N ILE A 349 14.95 29.68 -23.04
CA ILE A 349 15.26 29.80 -21.61
C ILE A 349 15.87 28.53 -21.00
N GLU A 350 15.39 27.34 -21.38
CA GLU A 350 15.95 26.08 -20.89
C GLU A 350 17.40 25.94 -21.35
N MET A 351 17.67 26.27 -22.62
CA MET A 351 19.00 26.26 -23.21
C MET A 351 19.92 27.35 -22.65
N ALA A 352 19.36 28.50 -22.24
CA ALA A 352 20.13 29.55 -21.56
C ALA A 352 20.70 29.11 -20.21
N LEU A 353 20.07 28.10 -19.60
CA LEU A 353 20.49 27.48 -18.35
C LEU A 353 21.35 26.22 -18.56
N HIS A 354 21.94 26.06 -19.75
CA HIS A 354 22.96 25.06 -20.06
C HIS A 354 24.32 25.70 -20.33
N ASP A 355 25.38 24.89 -20.34
CA ASP A 355 26.67 25.25 -20.92
C ASP A 355 26.52 25.53 -22.44
N ARG A 356 27.47 26.27 -23.04
CA ARG A 356 27.48 26.54 -24.49
C ARG A 356 27.32 25.28 -25.33
N ASP A 357 28.18 24.28 -25.06
CA ASP A 357 28.27 23.05 -25.81
C ASP A 357 27.71 21.91 -24.96
N ILE A 358 26.68 21.25 -25.47
CA ILE A 358 26.00 20.18 -24.77
C ILE A 358 25.98 18.90 -25.59
N VAL A 359 25.91 17.78 -24.87
CA VAL A 359 25.67 16.47 -25.48
C VAL A 359 24.20 16.38 -25.90
N ARG A 360 23.95 15.90 -27.11
CA ARG A 360 22.60 15.57 -27.59
C ARG A 360 22.55 14.09 -27.90
N THR A 361 21.50 13.42 -27.43
CA THR A 361 21.19 12.05 -27.86
C THR A 361 19.94 12.03 -28.72
N MET A 362 19.84 11.09 -29.66
CA MET A 362 18.63 10.83 -30.45
C MET A 362 17.91 9.62 -29.85
N ALA A 363 16.85 9.87 -29.08
CA ALA A 363 16.19 8.87 -28.25
C ALA A 363 15.11 8.09 -29.03
N CYS A 364 15.38 6.84 -29.39
CA CYS A 364 14.48 5.97 -30.14
C CYS A 364 13.81 4.93 -29.23
N GLY A 365 12.54 5.11 -28.90
CA GLY A 365 11.82 4.13 -28.06
C GLY A 365 11.35 2.89 -28.85
N ILE A 366 11.19 1.77 -28.16
CA ILE A 366 10.49 0.58 -28.66
C ILE A 366 9.26 0.24 -27.80
N ALA A 367 8.21 -0.26 -28.45
CA ALA A 367 6.99 -0.75 -27.83
C ALA A 367 6.66 -2.17 -28.28
N GLY A 368 6.05 -2.96 -27.38
CA GLY A 368 5.66 -4.34 -27.66
C GLY A 368 6.83 -5.33 -27.63
N LEU A 369 7.84 -5.09 -26.77
CA LEU A 369 9.00 -5.98 -26.63
C LEU A 369 8.57 -7.39 -26.19
N SER A 370 7.78 -7.50 -25.12
CA SER A 370 7.28 -8.78 -24.62
C SER A 370 6.39 -9.50 -25.62
N VAL A 371 5.51 -8.78 -26.34
CA VAL A 371 4.70 -9.34 -27.42
C VAL A 371 5.57 -9.94 -28.53
N ALA A 372 6.61 -9.23 -28.96
CA ALA A 372 7.53 -9.72 -29.99
C ALA A 372 8.37 -10.91 -29.50
N ALA A 373 8.89 -10.85 -28.27
CA ALA A 373 9.67 -11.93 -27.67
C ALA A 373 8.84 -13.21 -27.48
N ASP A 374 7.64 -13.09 -26.91
CA ASP A 374 6.73 -14.22 -26.71
C ASP A 374 6.21 -14.78 -28.04
N SER A 375 6.02 -13.92 -29.05
CA SER A 375 5.60 -14.38 -30.40
C SER A 375 6.68 -15.25 -31.03
N LEU A 376 7.94 -14.80 -30.93
CA LEU A 376 9.09 -15.56 -31.39
C LEU A 376 9.31 -16.84 -30.58
N SER A 377 9.02 -16.80 -29.27
CA SER A 377 9.03 -17.98 -28.40
C SER A 377 7.97 -19.00 -28.81
N ALA A 378 6.73 -18.56 -29.05
CA ALA A 378 5.63 -19.42 -29.52
C ALA A 378 5.99 -20.10 -30.85
N ILE A 379 6.54 -19.33 -31.81
CA ILE A 379 6.98 -19.88 -33.10
C ILE A 379 8.14 -20.88 -32.93
N LYS A 380 8.99 -20.72 -31.91
CA LYS A 380 10.17 -21.56 -31.70
C LYS A 380 9.86 -22.85 -30.94
N TYR A 381 8.95 -22.81 -29.97
CA TYR A 381 8.72 -23.90 -29.02
C TYR A 381 7.33 -24.55 -29.13
N ALA A 382 6.39 -23.92 -29.83
CA ALA A 382 5.08 -24.46 -30.15
C ALA A 382 4.86 -24.50 -31.69
N LYS A 383 3.71 -25.01 -32.13
CA LYS A 383 3.31 -24.95 -33.55
C LYS A 383 2.35 -23.79 -33.75
N VAL A 384 2.78 -22.76 -34.48
CA VAL A 384 1.93 -21.59 -34.78
C VAL A 384 1.48 -21.63 -36.24
N LYS A 385 0.16 -21.72 -36.46
CA LYS A 385 -0.47 -21.73 -37.78
C LYS A 385 -1.12 -20.38 -38.09
N PRO A 386 -0.69 -19.65 -39.14
CA PRO A 386 -1.33 -18.41 -39.55
C PRO A 386 -2.69 -18.65 -40.19
N ILE A 387 -3.72 -17.98 -39.68
CA ILE A 387 -5.05 -17.91 -40.28
C ILE A 387 -5.07 -16.72 -41.23
N ARG A 388 -5.33 -16.98 -42.51
CA ARG A 388 -5.20 -16.00 -43.59
C ARG A 388 -6.56 -15.61 -44.17
N ASN A 389 -6.68 -14.35 -44.58
CA ASN A 389 -7.83 -13.88 -45.35
C ASN A 389 -7.71 -14.25 -46.84
N GLU A 390 -8.71 -13.85 -47.64
CA GLU A 390 -8.75 -14.09 -49.09
C GLU A 390 -7.56 -13.48 -49.85
N GLN A 391 -6.92 -12.44 -49.30
CA GLN A 391 -5.72 -11.81 -49.86
C GLN A 391 -4.41 -12.48 -49.41
N GLY A 392 -4.47 -13.59 -48.66
CA GLY A 392 -3.31 -14.34 -48.16
C GLY A 392 -2.60 -13.71 -46.96
N ILE A 393 -3.17 -12.64 -46.39
CA ILE A 393 -2.62 -11.91 -45.24
C ILE A 393 -2.98 -12.67 -43.97
N ALA A 394 -2.00 -12.96 -43.12
CA ALA A 394 -2.23 -13.52 -41.80
C ALA A 394 -2.90 -12.47 -40.90
N ILE A 395 -4.10 -12.79 -40.44
CA ILE A 395 -4.95 -11.92 -39.60
C ILE A 395 -5.20 -12.50 -38.20
N ASP A 396 -4.97 -13.81 -38.01
CA ASP A 396 -5.06 -14.51 -36.73
C ASP A 396 -4.09 -15.70 -36.70
N PHE A 397 -3.91 -16.35 -35.55
CA PHE A 397 -2.98 -17.46 -35.35
C PHE A 397 -3.59 -18.54 -34.45
N GLU A 398 -3.44 -19.80 -34.84
CA GLU A 398 -3.73 -20.96 -33.99
C GLU A 398 -2.42 -21.51 -33.41
N ILE A 399 -2.39 -21.79 -32.11
CA ILE A 399 -1.20 -22.23 -31.39
C ILE A 399 -1.48 -23.63 -30.81
N GLU A 400 -0.69 -24.61 -31.23
CA GLU A 400 -0.71 -25.98 -30.70
C GLU A 400 0.59 -26.24 -29.90
N GLY A 401 0.45 -26.45 -28.58
CA GLY A 401 1.55 -26.66 -27.64
C GLY A 401 1.78 -25.48 -26.69
N GLU A 402 2.50 -25.73 -25.60
CA GLU A 402 2.92 -24.69 -24.65
C GLU A 402 4.26 -24.08 -25.06
N PHE A 403 4.52 -22.83 -24.66
CA PHE A 403 5.78 -22.15 -24.91
C PHE A 403 6.16 -21.24 -23.71
N PRO A 404 7.47 -21.02 -23.46
CA PRO A 404 7.92 -20.16 -22.38
C PRO A 404 7.61 -18.69 -22.69
N CYS A 405 7.12 -17.96 -21.69
CA CYS A 405 6.80 -16.53 -21.80
C CYS A 405 7.80 -15.69 -21.00
N TYR A 406 8.20 -14.54 -21.55
CA TYR A 406 9.06 -13.56 -20.91
C TYR A 406 8.48 -13.09 -19.57
N GLY A 407 9.32 -12.92 -18.55
CA GLY A 407 8.88 -12.56 -17.19
C GLY A 407 8.86 -13.70 -16.17
N ASN A 408 9.40 -14.86 -16.52
CA ASN A 408 9.41 -16.05 -15.65
C ASN A 408 10.82 -16.51 -15.28
N ASN A 409 11.82 -15.66 -15.50
CA ASN A 409 13.25 -15.97 -15.38
C ASN A 409 13.64 -17.23 -16.16
N GLU A 410 13.25 -17.28 -17.44
CA GLU A 410 13.55 -18.39 -18.34
C GLU A 410 14.43 -17.90 -19.50
N ASP A 411 15.69 -18.33 -19.51
CA ASP A 411 16.67 -17.87 -20.50
C ASP A 411 16.27 -18.14 -21.95
N SER A 412 15.45 -19.18 -22.19
CA SER A 412 14.97 -19.60 -23.51
C SER A 412 14.15 -18.52 -24.24
N VAL A 413 13.50 -17.62 -23.51
CA VAL A 413 12.69 -16.49 -24.01
C VAL A 413 13.28 -15.14 -23.59
N ASP A 414 13.88 -15.04 -22.40
CA ASP A 414 14.54 -13.81 -21.96
C ASP A 414 15.69 -13.41 -22.90
N SER A 415 16.46 -14.39 -23.41
CA SER A 415 17.51 -14.13 -24.41
C SER A 415 16.98 -13.60 -25.74
N ILE A 416 15.74 -13.94 -26.12
CA ILE A 416 15.08 -13.38 -27.31
C ILE A 416 14.78 -11.89 -27.08
N ALA A 417 14.26 -11.53 -25.90
CA ALA A 417 14.01 -10.13 -25.56
C ALA A 417 15.30 -9.31 -25.56
N VAL A 418 16.40 -9.86 -25.02
CA VAL A 418 17.74 -9.26 -25.06
C VAL A 418 18.22 -9.08 -26.51
N GLU A 419 18.17 -10.12 -27.36
CA GLU A 419 18.60 -10.04 -28.77
C GLU A 419 17.84 -8.96 -29.53
N LEU A 420 16.52 -8.81 -29.29
CA LEU A 420 15.70 -7.78 -29.93
C LEU A 420 16.16 -6.36 -29.56
N VAL A 421 16.44 -6.12 -28.27
CA VAL A 421 16.92 -4.83 -27.77
C VAL A 421 18.29 -4.48 -28.38
N GLU A 422 19.23 -5.42 -28.35
CA GLU A 422 20.58 -5.23 -28.88
C GLU A 422 20.57 -5.01 -30.40
N SER A 423 19.82 -5.87 -31.11
CA SER A 423 19.73 -5.85 -32.57
C SER A 423 19.14 -4.53 -33.06
N PHE A 424 18.02 -4.09 -32.49
CA PHE A 424 17.36 -2.87 -32.96
C PHE A 424 18.21 -1.62 -32.70
N MET A 425 18.86 -1.53 -31.53
CA MET A 425 19.83 -0.46 -31.24
C MET A 425 21.01 -0.50 -32.23
N GLY A 426 21.53 -1.70 -32.53
CA GLY A 426 22.58 -1.89 -33.54
C GLY A 426 22.18 -1.38 -34.94
N MET A 427 20.91 -1.52 -35.31
CA MET A 427 20.36 -0.99 -36.57
C MET A 427 20.22 0.54 -36.52
N ILE A 428 19.71 1.09 -35.43
CA ILE A 428 19.57 2.55 -35.24
C ILE A 428 20.92 3.26 -35.37
N ARG A 429 21.99 2.70 -34.78
CA ARG A 429 23.36 3.26 -34.81
C ARG A 429 23.95 3.41 -36.23
N LYS A 430 23.39 2.71 -37.23
CA LYS A 430 23.86 2.79 -38.63
C LYS A 430 23.44 4.08 -39.34
N HIS A 431 22.54 4.86 -38.75
CA HIS A 431 21.95 6.03 -39.40
C HIS A 431 22.48 7.34 -38.80
N LYS A 432 22.78 8.31 -39.68
CA LYS A 432 23.21 9.65 -39.27
C LYS A 432 22.05 10.37 -38.57
N ALA A 433 22.30 10.86 -37.36
CA ALA A 433 21.38 11.69 -36.61
C ALA A 433 21.61 13.19 -36.89
N TYR A 434 20.53 13.97 -36.85
CA TYR A 434 20.57 15.43 -36.90
C TYR A 434 21.47 15.98 -35.78
N ARG A 435 22.27 17.01 -36.12
CA ARG A 435 23.22 17.67 -35.23
C ARG A 435 24.22 16.71 -34.55
N ASN A 436 24.55 15.61 -35.24
CA ASN A 436 25.41 14.53 -34.76
C ASN A 436 24.99 13.97 -33.39
N ALA A 437 23.69 14.01 -33.08
CA ALA A 437 23.17 13.47 -31.83
C ALA A 437 23.51 11.97 -31.71
N ILE A 438 23.93 11.53 -30.51
CA ILE A 438 24.30 10.14 -30.26
C ILE A 438 23.02 9.29 -30.22
N PRO A 439 22.82 8.31 -31.11
CA PRO A 439 21.61 7.50 -31.08
C PRO A 439 21.54 6.65 -29.80
N THR A 440 20.41 6.71 -29.11
CA THR A 440 20.09 5.92 -27.91
C THR A 440 18.73 5.26 -28.09
N GLN A 441 18.44 4.25 -27.27
CA GLN A 441 17.17 3.53 -27.29
C GLN A 441 16.55 3.50 -25.89
N SER A 442 15.22 3.47 -25.83
CA SER A 442 14.49 3.16 -24.60
C SER A 442 13.48 2.03 -24.81
N VAL A 443 13.27 1.24 -23.76
CA VAL A 443 12.15 0.28 -23.69
C VAL A 443 11.07 0.91 -22.82
N LEU A 444 10.30 1.81 -23.44
CA LEU A 444 9.34 2.71 -22.78
C LEU A 444 8.16 2.96 -23.70
N THR A 445 6.93 2.89 -23.18
CA THR A 445 5.70 3.06 -23.97
C THR A 445 4.85 4.28 -23.57
N ILE A 446 4.85 4.68 -22.30
CA ILE A 446 3.74 5.49 -21.74
C ILE A 446 2.41 4.77 -22.04
N THR A 447 1.38 5.46 -22.54
CA THR A 447 0.07 4.91 -22.92
C THR A 447 0.06 4.44 -24.38
N SER A 448 1.18 4.53 -25.09
CA SER A 448 1.28 3.99 -26.45
C SER A 448 1.13 2.46 -26.47
N ASN A 449 1.24 1.76 -25.33
CA ASN A 449 0.92 0.35 -25.23
C ASN A 449 -0.56 0.08 -25.60
N VAL A 450 -1.48 0.97 -25.20
CA VAL A 450 -2.90 0.91 -25.56
C VAL A 450 -3.11 1.32 -27.01
N VAL A 451 -2.55 2.46 -27.44
CA VAL A 451 -2.73 2.98 -28.82
C VAL A 451 -2.15 2.03 -29.87
N TYR A 452 -0.96 1.48 -29.64
CA TYR A 452 -0.38 0.49 -30.53
C TYR A 452 -1.11 -0.84 -30.47
N GLY A 453 -1.57 -1.27 -29.29
CA GLY A 453 -2.43 -2.43 -29.12
C GLY A 453 -3.67 -2.38 -30.02
N LYS A 454 -4.42 -1.26 -29.95
CA LYS A 454 -5.59 -0.97 -30.82
C LYS A 454 -5.27 -1.04 -32.31
N LYS A 455 -4.09 -0.58 -32.71
CA LYS A 455 -3.66 -0.53 -34.11
C LYS A 455 -2.99 -1.83 -34.58
N THR A 456 -2.82 -2.82 -33.71
CA THR A 456 -2.15 -4.10 -34.03
C THR A 456 -3.17 -5.25 -33.98
N GLY A 457 -3.14 -6.10 -35.01
CA GLY A 457 -3.91 -7.33 -35.11
C GLY A 457 -3.45 -8.41 -34.13
N THR A 458 -4.04 -9.61 -34.23
CA THR A 458 -3.63 -10.75 -33.40
C THR A 458 -2.17 -11.09 -33.68
N THR A 459 -1.41 -11.45 -32.65
CA THR A 459 0.02 -11.78 -32.75
C THR A 459 0.29 -13.27 -32.46
N PRO A 460 1.42 -13.83 -32.94
CA PRO A 460 1.76 -15.25 -32.77
C PRO A 460 1.84 -15.75 -31.32
N ASP A 461 1.97 -14.85 -30.35
CA ASP A 461 1.94 -15.13 -28.91
C ASP A 461 0.52 -15.35 -28.36
N GLY A 462 -0.52 -15.26 -29.20
CA GLY A 462 -1.92 -15.47 -28.84
C GLY A 462 -2.64 -14.21 -28.37
N ARG A 463 -1.95 -13.07 -28.24
CA ARG A 463 -2.57 -11.79 -27.89
C ARG A 463 -3.52 -11.35 -29.00
N LYS A 464 -4.75 -11.00 -28.67
CA LYS A 464 -5.81 -10.75 -29.66
C LYS A 464 -5.76 -9.33 -30.22
N ALA A 465 -6.27 -9.17 -31.45
CA ALA A 465 -6.34 -7.89 -32.13
C ALA A 465 -6.99 -6.82 -31.24
N GLY A 466 -6.33 -5.67 -31.11
CA GLY A 466 -6.85 -4.54 -30.34
C GLY A 466 -6.52 -4.53 -28.85
N GLU A 467 -6.11 -5.66 -28.24
CA GLU A 467 -5.73 -5.68 -26.81
C GLU A 467 -4.51 -4.76 -26.55
N PRO A 468 -4.33 -4.21 -25.34
CA PRO A 468 -3.12 -3.45 -25.02
C PRO A 468 -1.84 -4.31 -25.07
N PHE A 469 -0.70 -3.68 -25.34
CA PHE A 469 0.60 -4.25 -25.01
C PHE A 469 0.92 -4.06 -23.51
N ALA A 470 1.96 -4.74 -23.03
CA ALA A 470 2.56 -4.43 -21.74
C ALA A 470 3.16 -3.01 -21.72
N PRO A 471 3.12 -2.29 -20.58
CA PRO A 471 3.78 -1.01 -20.44
C PRO A 471 5.32 -1.17 -20.42
N GLY A 472 6.04 -0.35 -21.17
CA GLY A 472 7.50 -0.37 -21.19
C GLY A 472 8.10 -1.75 -21.51
N ALA A 473 8.93 -2.25 -20.60
CA ALA A 473 9.63 -3.53 -20.67
C ALA A 473 8.96 -4.65 -19.87
N ASN A 474 7.72 -4.44 -19.41
CA ASN A 474 6.99 -5.43 -18.63
C ASN A 474 6.73 -6.72 -19.43
N PRO A 475 6.64 -7.86 -18.72
CA PRO A 475 5.93 -9.04 -19.21
C PRO A 475 4.51 -8.71 -19.65
N MET A 476 3.98 -9.47 -20.62
CA MET A 476 2.57 -9.35 -20.98
C MET A 476 1.68 -9.74 -19.79
N HIS A 477 0.58 -9.01 -19.62
CA HIS A 477 -0.33 -9.14 -18.48
C HIS A 477 -0.71 -10.61 -18.22
N GLY A 478 -0.47 -11.09 -16.99
CA GLY A 478 -0.79 -12.45 -16.57
C GLY A 478 0.14 -13.55 -17.10
N ARG A 479 1.23 -13.20 -17.82
CA ARG A 479 2.21 -14.19 -18.33
C ARG A 479 3.39 -14.42 -17.40
N ASP A 480 3.70 -13.49 -16.51
CA ASP A 480 4.67 -13.63 -15.42
C ASP A 480 4.06 -14.36 -14.22
N LYS A 481 4.10 -15.70 -14.27
CA LYS A 481 3.41 -16.61 -13.35
C LYS A 481 4.32 -17.21 -12.26
N LYS A 482 5.64 -17.00 -12.34
CA LYS A 482 6.63 -17.56 -11.38
C LYS A 482 7.01 -16.61 -10.22
N GLY A 483 6.16 -15.62 -9.94
CA GLY A 483 6.32 -14.73 -8.79
C GLY A 483 7.08 -13.44 -9.07
N ALA A 484 7.07 -12.55 -8.07
CA ALA A 484 7.65 -11.21 -8.17
C ALA A 484 9.15 -11.23 -8.53
N LEU A 485 9.93 -12.07 -7.85
CA LEU A 485 11.39 -12.14 -8.07
C LEU A 485 11.75 -12.68 -9.45
N ALA A 486 10.98 -13.63 -10.00
CA ALA A 486 11.21 -14.15 -11.34
C ALA A 486 10.92 -13.10 -12.42
N SER A 487 9.83 -12.34 -12.26
CA SER A 487 9.47 -11.21 -13.14
C SER A 487 10.55 -10.12 -13.12
N LEU A 488 10.98 -9.71 -11.93
CA LEU A 488 12.09 -8.77 -11.74
C LEU A 488 13.40 -9.29 -12.35
N GLY A 489 13.71 -10.58 -12.16
CA GLY A 489 14.91 -11.23 -12.71
C GLY A 489 14.94 -11.25 -14.24
N SER A 490 13.80 -11.52 -14.92
CA SER A 490 13.73 -11.43 -16.38
C SER A 490 14.00 -10.02 -16.89
N VAL A 491 13.39 -9.00 -16.26
CA VAL A 491 13.56 -7.60 -16.69
C VAL A 491 14.99 -7.10 -16.42
N ALA A 492 15.62 -7.55 -15.34
CA ALA A 492 17.00 -7.21 -14.99
C ALA A 492 18.02 -7.65 -16.06
N LYS A 493 17.70 -8.65 -16.89
CA LYS A 493 18.58 -9.12 -17.98
C LYS A 493 18.66 -8.16 -19.16
N LEU A 494 17.72 -7.20 -19.29
CA LEU A 494 17.71 -6.30 -20.43
C LEU A 494 18.91 -5.33 -20.41
N PRO A 495 19.68 -5.21 -21.52
CA PRO A 495 20.94 -4.50 -21.51
C PRO A 495 20.77 -2.98 -21.54
N TYR A 496 21.08 -2.31 -20.42
CA TYR A 496 21.02 -0.85 -20.32
C TYR A 496 22.01 -0.13 -21.25
N GLU A 497 23.18 -0.71 -21.52
CA GLU A 497 24.17 -0.15 -22.47
C GLU A 497 23.64 -0.05 -23.92
N HIS A 498 22.63 -0.85 -24.26
CA HIS A 498 21.88 -0.79 -25.51
C HIS A 498 20.56 -0.02 -25.37
N SER A 499 20.27 0.50 -24.19
CA SER A 499 19.04 1.21 -23.85
C SER A 499 19.30 2.44 -22.97
N LEU A 500 20.31 3.25 -23.32
CA LEU A 500 20.74 4.42 -22.52
C LEU A 500 19.68 5.53 -22.37
N ASP A 501 18.56 5.48 -23.11
CA ASP A 501 17.41 6.36 -22.88
C ASP A 501 16.43 5.79 -21.82
N GLY A 502 16.67 4.58 -21.32
CA GLY A 502 16.01 3.96 -20.16
C GLY A 502 15.20 2.70 -20.46
N ILE A 503 15.02 1.86 -19.43
CA ILE A 503 14.20 0.65 -19.46
C ILE A 503 13.13 0.78 -18.38
N SER A 504 11.86 0.90 -18.75
CA SER A 504 10.77 1.07 -17.80
C SER A 504 10.18 -0.26 -17.37
N ASN A 505 9.97 -0.44 -16.06
CA ASN A 505 9.30 -1.59 -15.47
C ASN A 505 8.26 -1.11 -14.46
N THR A 506 7.02 -1.59 -14.57
CA THR A 506 5.92 -1.26 -13.66
C THR A 506 5.55 -2.47 -12.83
N PHE A 507 5.92 -2.45 -11.55
CA PHE A 507 5.74 -3.56 -10.62
C PHE A 507 4.58 -3.27 -9.66
N SER A 508 3.62 -4.18 -9.60
CA SER A 508 2.48 -4.11 -8.69
C SER A 508 2.49 -5.34 -7.77
N ILE A 509 2.41 -5.10 -6.47
CA ILE A 509 2.40 -6.16 -5.45
C ILE A 509 1.29 -5.87 -4.44
N VAL A 510 0.58 -6.92 -4.01
CA VAL A 510 -0.44 -6.75 -2.95
C VAL A 510 0.25 -6.57 -1.59
N PRO A 511 -0.29 -5.75 -0.67
CA PRO A 511 0.35 -5.47 0.62
C PRO A 511 0.71 -6.73 1.41
N LYS A 512 -0.18 -7.73 1.40
CA LYS A 512 0.02 -9.02 2.09
C LYS A 512 1.22 -9.82 1.57
N ALA A 513 1.57 -9.68 0.29
CA ALA A 513 2.69 -10.40 -0.32
C ALA A 513 4.04 -9.85 0.14
N LEU A 514 4.09 -8.56 0.49
CA LEU A 514 5.25 -7.92 1.10
C LEU A 514 5.40 -8.29 2.59
N GLY A 515 4.33 -8.64 3.29
CA GLY A 515 4.37 -9.05 4.69
C GLY A 515 3.12 -8.68 5.47
N LYS A 516 2.95 -9.28 6.65
CA LYS A 516 1.80 -8.98 7.53
C LYS A 516 1.98 -7.63 8.22
N GLU A 517 3.14 -7.41 8.82
CA GLU A 517 3.49 -6.20 9.57
C GLU A 517 4.09 -5.11 8.67
N SER A 518 3.86 -3.84 9.03
CA SER A 518 4.39 -2.68 8.30
C SER A 518 5.92 -2.70 8.17
N ASP A 519 6.63 -3.01 9.25
CA ASP A 519 8.10 -3.10 9.24
C ASP A 519 8.63 -4.22 8.34
N THR A 520 7.93 -5.35 8.30
CA THR A 520 8.25 -6.47 7.41
C THR A 520 8.03 -6.08 5.95
N ARG A 521 6.92 -5.38 5.63
CA ARG A 521 6.65 -4.91 4.26
C ARG A 521 7.76 -3.98 3.75
N LYS A 522 8.17 -3.01 4.58
CA LYS A 522 9.28 -2.09 4.26
C LYS A 522 10.57 -2.88 4.01
N SER A 523 10.96 -3.75 4.94
CA SER A 523 12.21 -4.51 4.86
C SER A 523 12.25 -5.44 3.65
N ASN A 524 11.15 -6.13 3.34
CA ASN A 524 11.05 -7.00 2.17
C ASN A 524 11.11 -6.22 0.86
N LEU A 525 10.44 -5.06 0.78
CA LEU A 525 10.51 -4.20 -0.39
C LEU A 525 11.94 -3.65 -0.59
N VAL A 526 12.64 -3.26 0.48
CA VAL A 526 14.06 -2.87 0.42
C VAL A 526 14.90 -4.03 -0.14
N ALA A 527 14.76 -5.24 0.39
CA ALA A 527 15.52 -6.40 -0.04
C ALA A 527 15.27 -6.77 -1.51
N MET A 528 14.01 -6.70 -1.97
CA MET A 528 13.64 -6.92 -3.37
C MET A 528 14.28 -5.89 -4.30
N MET A 529 14.26 -4.61 -3.90
CA MET A 529 14.85 -3.53 -4.69
C MET A 529 16.37 -3.62 -4.73
N ASP A 530 17.03 -3.90 -3.60
CA ASP A 530 18.47 -4.12 -3.55
C ASP A 530 18.87 -5.32 -4.42
N GLY A 531 18.10 -6.41 -4.41
CA GLY A 531 18.32 -7.56 -5.27
C GLY A 531 18.13 -7.24 -6.75
N TYR A 532 17.09 -6.49 -7.12
CA TYR A 532 16.81 -6.10 -8.51
C TYR A 532 17.87 -5.14 -9.06
N PHE A 533 18.19 -4.08 -8.33
CA PHE A 533 19.19 -3.09 -8.75
C PHE A 533 20.62 -3.64 -8.64
N GLY A 534 20.89 -4.55 -7.70
CA GLY A 534 22.16 -5.26 -7.60
C GLY A 534 22.46 -6.19 -8.79
N GLN A 535 21.42 -6.60 -9.53
CA GLN A 535 21.54 -7.34 -10.79
C GLN A 535 21.75 -6.44 -12.02
N GLY A 536 21.90 -5.13 -11.84
CA GLY A 536 22.10 -4.19 -12.94
C GLY A 536 20.82 -3.74 -13.64
N ALA A 537 19.65 -4.01 -13.06
CA ALA A 537 18.38 -3.52 -13.60
C ALA A 537 18.31 -1.98 -13.54
N HIS A 538 17.59 -1.35 -14.47
CA HIS A 538 17.61 0.11 -14.62
C HIS A 538 16.61 0.85 -13.72
N HIS A 539 15.32 0.57 -13.84
CA HIS A 539 14.25 1.35 -13.20
C HIS A 539 13.12 0.44 -12.68
N LEU A 540 12.42 0.92 -11.65
CA LEU A 540 11.23 0.29 -11.08
C LEU A 540 10.18 1.33 -10.64
N ASN A 541 8.96 1.22 -11.18
CA ASN A 541 7.78 1.77 -10.53
C ASN A 541 7.25 0.76 -9.52
N VAL A 542 6.83 1.22 -8.35
CA VAL A 542 6.28 0.36 -7.30
C VAL A 542 4.86 0.80 -6.96
N ASN A 543 3.92 -0.10 -7.20
CA ASN A 543 2.52 -0.01 -6.76
C ASN A 543 2.28 -1.02 -5.63
N VAL A 544 1.67 -0.56 -4.54
CA VAL A 544 1.31 -1.39 -3.39
C VAL A 544 -0.16 -1.16 -3.04
N PHE A 545 -1.05 -1.94 -3.63
CA PHE A 545 -2.48 -1.90 -3.37
C PHE A 545 -3.14 -3.20 -3.81
N ASP A 546 -4.33 -3.46 -3.25
CA ASP A 546 -5.16 -4.58 -3.68
C ASP A 546 -5.94 -4.22 -4.96
N ARG A 547 -6.13 -5.21 -5.83
CA ARG A 547 -6.92 -5.06 -7.06
C ARG A 547 -8.34 -4.52 -6.76
N GLN A 548 -8.92 -4.95 -5.65
CA GLN A 548 -10.26 -4.53 -5.24
C GLN A 548 -10.35 -3.02 -4.97
N GLN A 549 -9.29 -2.41 -4.43
CA GLN A 549 -9.24 -0.96 -4.21
C GLN A 549 -9.34 -0.20 -5.53
N LEU A 550 -8.68 -0.68 -6.60
CA LEU A 550 -8.78 -0.06 -7.91
C LEU A 550 -10.17 -0.25 -8.54
N ILE A 551 -10.80 -1.41 -8.32
CA ILE A 551 -12.17 -1.66 -8.80
C ILE A 551 -13.14 -0.70 -8.09
N ASP A 552 -13.04 -0.59 -6.78
CA ASP A 552 -13.84 0.32 -5.98
C ASP A 552 -13.63 1.78 -6.40
N ALA A 553 -12.38 2.21 -6.61
CA ALA A 553 -12.08 3.54 -7.14
C ALA A 553 -12.56 3.77 -8.57
N MET A 554 -12.79 2.71 -9.34
CA MET A 554 -13.34 2.78 -10.69
C MET A 554 -14.85 3.06 -10.66
N ASP A 555 -15.55 2.52 -9.66
CA ASP A 555 -17.00 2.56 -9.51
C ASP A 555 -17.47 3.71 -8.59
N HIS A 556 -16.64 4.09 -7.60
CA HIS A 556 -16.84 5.15 -6.62
C HIS A 556 -15.67 6.15 -6.61
N PRO A 557 -15.41 6.85 -7.73
CA PRO A 557 -14.24 7.74 -7.86
C PRO A 557 -14.21 8.89 -6.83
N GLU A 558 -15.36 9.32 -6.31
CA GLU A 558 -15.50 10.34 -5.28
C GLU A 558 -14.81 10.00 -3.96
N ASN A 559 -14.66 8.71 -3.64
CA ASN A 559 -13.99 8.23 -2.43
C ASN A 559 -12.46 8.24 -2.57
N TYR A 560 -11.94 8.39 -3.80
CA TYR A 560 -10.53 8.23 -4.12
C TYR A 560 -9.96 9.43 -4.91
N PRO A 561 -10.20 10.69 -4.49
CA PRO A 561 -9.87 11.88 -5.27
C PRO A 561 -8.37 12.02 -5.58
N GLN A 562 -7.53 11.48 -4.70
CA GLN A 562 -6.07 11.53 -4.78
C GLN A 562 -5.41 10.15 -4.99
N LEU A 563 -6.19 9.09 -5.23
CA LEU A 563 -5.61 7.76 -5.46
C LEU A 563 -4.68 7.81 -6.67
N THR A 564 -3.40 7.62 -6.39
CA THR A 564 -2.32 7.76 -7.35
C THR A 564 -1.74 6.39 -7.68
N VAL A 565 -1.57 6.11 -8.97
CA VAL A 565 -1.02 4.83 -9.45
C VAL A 565 0.14 5.07 -10.41
N ARG A 566 1.20 4.26 -10.33
CA ARG A 566 2.27 4.24 -11.32
C ARG A 566 1.85 3.44 -12.54
N VAL A 567 1.99 4.01 -13.74
CA VAL A 567 1.50 3.36 -14.98
C VAL A 567 2.61 2.95 -15.95
N SER A 568 3.55 3.82 -16.31
CA SER A 568 4.58 3.50 -17.32
C SER A 568 5.76 4.48 -17.26
N GLY A 569 6.36 4.62 -16.07
CA GLY A 569 7.44 5.59 -15.79
C GLY A 569 6.96 6.94 -15.27
N TYR A 570 5.68 7.04 -14.92
CA TYR A 570 5.07 8.19 -14.27
C TYR A 570 3.82 7.74 -13.50
N ALA A 571 3.32 8.63 -12.66
CA ALA A 571 2.12 8.43 -11.87
C ALA A 571 0.92 9.18 -12.48
N VAL A 572 -0.29 8.73 -12.17
CA VAL A 572 -1.55 9.41 -12.52
C VAL A 572 -2.55 9.27 -11.38
N ASN A 573 -3.47 10.22 -11.25
CA ASN A 573 -4.67 9.97 -10.46
C ASN A 573 -5.51 8.93 -11.21
N PHE A 574 -5.81 7.81 -10.56
CA PHE A 574 -6.53 6.69 -11.17
C PHE A 574 -7.88 7.12 -11.75
N ILE A 575 -8.59 8.01 -11.06
CA ILE A 575 -9.89 8.55 -11.47
C ILE A 575 -9.83 9.50 -12.69
N LYS A 576 -8.63 9.97 -13.07
CA LYS A 576 -8.43 10.80 -14.27
C LYS A 576 -8.16 9.97 -15.53
N LEU A 577 -7.98 8.67 -15.40
CA LEU A 577 -7.87 7.76 -16.52
C LEU A 577 -9.26 7.50 -17.11
N THR A 578 -9.32 7.23 -18.41
CA THR A 578 -10.56 6.72 -19.01
C THR A 578 -10.84 5.29 -18.51
N ARG A 579 -12.10 4.84 -18.55
CA ARG A 579 -12.47 3.48 -18.12
C ARG A 579 -11.62 2.39 -18.80
N GLU A 580 -11.32 2.55 -20.08
CA GLU A 580 -10.44 1.63 -20.82
C GLU A 580 -9.00 1.60 -20.27
N GLN A 581 -8.46 2.77 -19.92
CA GLN A 581 -7.12 2.88 -19.33
C GLN A 581 -7.10 2.34 -17.89
N GLN A 582 -8.17 2.55 -17.12
CA GLN A 582 -8.34 1.95 -15.79
C GLN A 582 -8.36 0.42 -15.89
N LEU A 583 -9.08 -0.14 -16.87
CA LEU A 583 -9.12 -1.58 -17.13
C LEU A 583 -7.73 -2.13 -17.53
N ASP A 584 -6.94 -1.41 -18.32
CA ASP A 584 -5.53 -1.81 -18.59
C ASP A 584 -4.71 -1.85 -17.30
N VAL A 585 -4.86 -0.87 -16.40
CA VAL A 585 -4.15 -0.84 -15.12
C VAL A 585 -4.59 -2.00 -14.22
N ILE A 586 -5.90 -2.24 -14.12
CA ILE A 586 -6.45 -3.34 -13.33
C ILE A 586 -5.96 -4.68 -13.90
N ASN A 587 -6.01 -4.90 -15.21
CA ASN A 587 -5.68 -6.20 -15.82
C ASN A 587 -4.20 -6.57 -15.79
N ARG A 588 -3.31 -5.69 -15.32
CA ARG A 588 -1.90 -6.01 -15.10
C ARG A 588 -1.73 -7.12 -14.06
N THR A 589 -0.53 -7.68 -14.03
CA THR A 589 -0.12 -8.64 -13.01
C THR A 589 0.01 -7.95 -11.66
N PHE A 590 -0.61 -8.55 -10.64
CA PHE A 590 -0.45 -8.19 -9.23
C PHE A 590 0.21 -9.39 -8.58
N HIS A 591 1.39 -9.20 -8.00
CA HIS A 591 2.12 -10.30 -7.39
C HIS A 591 1.55 -10.61 -6.01
N ASP A 592 1.09 -11.84 -5.84
CA ASP A 592 0.43 -12.30 -4.61
C ASP A 592 1.37 -13.08 -3.67
N ASN A 593 2.56 -13.47 -4.15
CA ASN A 593 3.58 -14.23 -3.42
C ASN A 593 5.01 -13.73 -3.71
N THR A 594 5.94 -13.97 -2.79
CA THR A 594 7.38 -13.62 -2.87
C THR A 594 8.33 -14.84 -3.02
N ASP A 595 7.75 -16.05 -3.00
CA ASP A 595 8.21 -17.34 -3.58
C ASP A 595 9.59 -17.96 -3.24
N LEU A 596 9.83 -18.32 -1.96
CA LEU A 596 10.71 -19.45 -1.58
C LEU A 596 10.20 -20.14 -0.30
N VAL A 597 9.99 -21.47 -0.35
CA VAL A 597 9.60 -22.26 0.83
C VAL A 597 10.81 -23.05 1.36
N LEU A 598 11.28 -22.68 2.56
CA LEU A 598 12.27 -23.42 3.33
C LEU A 598 11.53 -24.40 4.26
N LEU A 599 11.67 -25.69 4.00
CA LEU A 599 10.98 -26.74 4.77
C LEU A 599 11.98 -27.54 5.62
N ASP A 600 11.86 -27.41 6.94
CA ASP A 600 12.66 -28.19 7.88
C ASP A 600 11.98 -29.53 8.18
N LEU A 601 12.60 -30.63 7.75
CA LEU A 601 12.18 -31.99 8.13
C LEU A 601 13.02 -32.43 9.33
N LYS A 602 12.45 -32.33 10.54
CA LYS A 602 13.18 -32.65 11.78
C LYS A 602 13.45 -34.14 11.95
N HIS A 603 12.50 -35.01 11.59
CA HIS A 603 12.65 -36.46 11.65
C HIS A 603 11.60 -37.13 10.73
N ILE A 604 11.93 -38.24 10.05
CA ILE A 604 10.98 -38.92 9.13
C ILE A 604 10.03 -39.89 9.85
N ASN A 605 10.52 -40.57 10.89
CA ASN A 605 9.69 -41.40 11.75
C ASN A 605 8.85 -40.54 12.70
N ASP A 606 7.53 -40.74 12.68
CA ASP A 606 6.58 -39.89 13.41
C ASP A 606 6.68 -40.03 14.93
N GLU A 607 6.84 -41.25 15.45
CA GLU A 607 6.98 -41.49 16.90
C GLU A 607 8.24 -40.80 17.46
N LYS A 608 9.35 -40.92 16.73
CA LYS A 608 10.60 -40.23 17.07
C LYS A 608 10.43 -38.70 16.95
N HIS A 609 9.71 -38.22 15.93
CA HIS A 609 9.41 -36.80 15.77
C HIS A 609 8.56 -36.23 16.92
N ILE A 610 7.53 -36.94 17.37
CA ILE A 610 6.70 -36.58 18.53
C ILE A 610 7.56 -36.51 19.78
N LYS A 611 8.45 -37.48 19.99
CA LYS A 611 9.36 -37.47 21.14
C LYS A 611 10.31 -36.26 21.13
N LEU A 612 10.77 -35.85 19.94
CA LEU A 612 11.67 -34.71 19.74
C LEU A 612 11.00 -33.35 19.86
N THR A 613 9.79 -33.21 19.31
CA THR A 613 9.14 -31.90 19.08
C THR A 613 7.83 -31.71 19.85
N GLY A 614 7.32 -32.77 20.47
CA GLY A 614 5.99 -32.83 21.09
C GLY A 614 4.83 -32.92 20.10
N LYS A 615 5.09 -33.05 18.79
CA LYS A 615 4.08 -33.05 17.72
C LYS A 615 4.41 -34.06 16.62
N SER A 616 3.38 -34.54 15.93
CA SER A 616 3.53 -35.41 14.75
C SER A 616 4.13 -34.65 13.55
N ASN A 617 4.90 -35.35 12.71
CA ASN A 617 5.44 -34.83 11.45
C ASN A 617 4.47 -34.98 10.28
N GLU A 618 3.31 -35.64 10.44
CA GLU A 618 2.37 -35.92 9.34
C GLU A 618 1.96 -34.64 8.60
N ARG A 619 1.72 -33.54 9.33
CA ARG A 619 1.40 -32.24 8.72
C ARG A 619 2.55 -31.69 7.89
N THR A 620 3.77 -31.80 8.40
CA THR A 620 4.97 -31.32 7.71
C THR A 620 5.22 -32.12 6.43
N LEU A 621 5.07 -33.44 6.48
CA LEU A 621 5.22 -34.32 5.31
C LEU A 621 4.08 -34.08 4.30
N ARG A 622 2.84 -33.90 4.77
CA ARG A 622 1.70 -33.55 3.91
C ARG A 622 1.88 -32.19 3.24
N THR A 623 2.45 -31.20 3.93
CA THR A 623 2.81 -29.91 3.35
C THR A 623 3.90 -30.08 2.28
N ALA A 624 4.92 -30.90 2.52
CA ALA A 624 5.96 -31.19 1.51
C ALA A 624 5.34 -31.83 0.24
N GLN A 625 4.46 -32.81 0.43
CA GLN A 625 3.73 -33.45 -0.65
C GLN A 625 2.79 -32.47 -1.36
N TRP A 626 2.09 -31.60 -0.63
CA TRP A 626 1.24 -30.57 -1.22
C TRP A 626 2.07 -29.59 -2.05
N LEU A 627 3.21 -29.12 -1.55
CA LEU A 627 4.12 -28.25 -2.29
C LEU A 627 4.62 -28.94 -3.57
N SER A 628 4.97 -30.23 -3.48
CA SER A 628 5.42 -31.06 -4.59
C SER A 628 4.33 -31.25 -5.65
N VAL A 629 3.12 -31.62 -5.23
CA VAL A 629 1.95 -31.79 -6.12
C VAL A 629 1.58 -30.48 -6.82
N ASN A 630 1.80 -29.35 -6.16
CA ASN A 630 1.54 -28.01 -6.71
C ASN A 630 2.76 -27.38 -7.40
N GLY A 631 3.82 -28.15 -7.68
CA GLY A 631 5.00 -27.70 -8.43
C GLY A 631 5.77 -26.54 -7.78
N ARG A 632 5.65 -26.35 -6.45
CA ARG A 632 6.31 -25.26 -5.72
C ARG A 632 7.77 -25.62 -5.46
N LYS A 633 8.66 -24.66 -5.75
CA LYS A 633 10.09 -24.79 -5.44
C LYS A 633 10.29 -24.78 -3.93
N MET A 634 11.05 -25.74 -3.43
CA MET A 634 11.33 -25.86 -2.00
C MET A 634 12.78 -26.28 -1.73
N TRP A 635 13.29 -25.84 -0.58
CA TRP A 635 14.55 -26.31 -0.02
C TRP A 635 14.25 -27.13 1.22
N ILE A 636 14.77 -28.35 1.27
CA ILE A 636 14.59 -29.24 2.41
C ILE A 636 15.82 -29.20 3.28
N ARG A 637 15.63 -28.98 4.58
CA ARG A 637 16.72 -28.99 5.57
C ARG A 637 16.46 -30.05 6.63
N HIS A 638 17.50 -30.78 6.98
CA HIS A 638 17.45 -31.79 8.03
C HIS A 638 18.53 -31.51 9.07
N VAL A 639 18.15 -31.31 10.33
CA VAL A 639 19.12 -31.11 11.41
C VAL A 639 19.64 -32.47 11.86
N TYR A 640 20.95 -32.68 11.77
CA TYR A 640 21.58 -33.92 12.21
C TYR A 640 22.17 -33.77 13.61
N VAL A 641 21.55 -34.46 14.57
CA VAL A 641 22.02 -34.55 15.96
C VAL A 641 22.52 -35.98 16.23
N PRO A 642 23.81 -36.17 16.61
CA PRO A 642 24.35 -37.47 16.99
C PRO A 642 23.51 -38.19 18.04
N GLY A 643 23.35 -39.50 17.88
CA GLY A 643 22.56 -40.35 18.79
C GLY A 643 21.03 -40.21 18.67
N ILE A 644 20.54 -39.25 17.89
CA ILE A 644 19.11 -39.05 17.64
C ILE A 644 18.77 -39.33 16.18
N HIS A 645 19.59 -38.85 15.23
CA HIS A 645 19.35 -38.93 13.80
C HIS A 645 20.32 -39.90 13.09
N ASN A 646 20.98 -40.79 13.84
CA ASN A 646 22.03 -41.68 13.35
C ASN A 646 21.54 -43.02 12.82
N ASP A 647 20.26 -43.32 13.00
CA ASP A 647 19.62 -44.56 12.54
C ASP A 647 19.63 -44.63 11.01
N GLU A 648 20.12 -45.76 10.49
CA GLU A 648 20.34 -45.93 9.05
C GLU A 648 19.02 -46.00 8.26
N GLU A 649 18.02 -46.67 8.81
CA GLU A 649 16.74 -46.88 8.16
C GLU A 649 15.92 -45.58 8.14
N ASP A 650 16.01 -44.76 9.18
CA ASP A 650 15.39 -43.42 9.19
C ASP A 650 16.03 -42.49 8.14
N LEU A 651 17.34 -42.53 7.97
CA LEU A 651 18.04 -41.72 6.95
C LEU A 651 17.69 -42.19 5.53
N LEU A 652 17.63 -43.50 5.29
CA LEU A 652 17.17 -44.07 4.02
C LEU A 652 15.71 -43.70 3.72
N ASN A 653 14.82 -43.78 4.72
CA ASN A 653 13.41 -43.43 4.56
C ASN A 653 13.18 -41.93 4.34
N LEU A 654 13.98 -41.07 4.98
CA LEU A 654 14.00 -39.64 4.67
C LEU A 654 14.40 -39.40 3.22
N GLY A 655 15.43 -40.11 2.75
CA GLY A 655 15.84 -40.12 1.36
C GLY A 655 14.72 -40.56 0.41
N ARG A 656 14.08 -41.70 0.67
CA ARG A 656 12.97 -42.22 -0.13
C ARG A 656 11.81 -41.23 -0.20
N PHE A 657 11.44 -40.63 0.93
CA PHE A 657 10.39 -39.61 0.97
C PHE A 657 10.77 -38.39 0.13
N ILE A 658 11.97 -37.84 0.29
CA ILE A 658 12.45 -36.71 -0.52
C ILE A 658 12.47 -37.08 -2.01
N GLY A 659 12.84 -38.32 -2.35
CA GLY A 659 12.82 -38.86 -3.72
C GLY A 659 11.44 -38.88 -4.36
N THR A 660 10.35 -38.90 -3.56
CA THR A 660 8.97 -38.78 -4.08
C THR A 660 8.52 -37.35 -4.35
N LEU A 661 9.29 -36.33 -3.95
CA LEU A 661 8.90 -34.92 -4.05
C LEU A 661 9.45 -34.26 -5.33
N ASN A 662 8.57 -33.61 -6.08
CA ASN A 662 8.89 -32.71 -7.18
C ASN A 662 9.22 -31.30 -6.64
N GLY A 663 10.11 -30.57 -7.32
CA GLY A 663 10.42 -29.17 -6.96
C GLY A 663 11.40 -28.98 -5.79
N VAL A 664 12.05 -30.05 -5.29
CA VAL A 664 13.14 -29.94 -4.30
C VAL A 664 14.42 -29.49 -5.01
N GLU A 665 14.78 -28.22 -4.86
CA GLU A 665 15.96 -27.63 -5.53
C GLU A 665 17.26 -27.82 -4.73
N LYS A 666 17.16 -27.94 -3.41
CA LYS A 666 18.31 -28.15 -2.51
C LYS A 666 17.91 -29.02 -1.32
N PHE A 667 18.80 -29.95 -0.96
CA PHE A 667 18.76 -30.67 0.30
C PHE A 667 20.01 -30.34 1.12
N GLU A 668 19.83 -29.97 2.39
CA GLU A 668 20.93 -29.60 3.27
C GLU A 668 20.81 -30.31 4.63
N ILE A 669 21.89 -30.96 5.05
CA ILE A 669 22.05 -31.43 6.42
C ILE A 669 22.67 -30.29 7.23
N LEU A 670 22.05 -29.94 8.34
CA LEU A 670 22.53 -28.95 9.29
C LEU A 670 23.14 -29.68 10.50
N PRO A 671 24.48 -29.70 10.64
CA PRO A 671 25.15 -30.28 11.79
C PRO A 671 24.70 -29.60 13.09
N TYR A 672 24.34 -30.38 14.10
CA TYR A 672 24.04 -29.86 15.42
C TYR A 672 25.26 -29.12 16.01
N HIS A 673 25.01 -27.95 16.61
CA HIS A 673 26.03 -27.16 17.29
C HIS A 673 25.60 -26.72 18.69
N GLN A 674 26.56 -26.58 19.59
CA GLN A 674 26.32 -26.27 21.00
C GLN A 674 26.14 -24.77 21.30
N MET A 675 26.20 -23.90 20.28
CA MET A 675 26.06 -22.44 20.49
C MET A 675 24.72 -21.99 21.10
N GLY A 676 23.70 -22.86 21.19
CA GLY A 676 22.42 -22.54 21.82
C GLY A 676 22.37 -22.69 23.34
N ILE A 677 23.38 -23.33 23.96
CA ILE A 677 23.36 -23.71 25.38
C ILE A 677 23.25 -22.48 26.31
N TYR A 678 23.99 -21.41 26.01
CA TYR A 678 24.00 -20.20 26.85
C TYR A 678 22.62 -19.54 26.98
N LYS A 679 21.75 -19.68 25.97
CA LYS A 679 20.37 -19.13 26.01
C LYS A 679 19.50 -19.87 27.02
N TRP A 680 19.66 -21.19 27.13
CA TRP A 680 18.92 -22.00 28.11
C TRP A 680 19.40 -21.71 29.54
N GLN A 681 20.71 -21.52 29.70
CA GLN A 681 21.32 -21.10 30.96
C GLN A 681 20.83 -19.71 31.40
N ALA A 682 20.73 -18.75 30.48
CA ALA A 682 20.20 -17.41 30.75
C ALA A 682 18.70 -17.42 31.13
N LEU A 683 17.94 -18.40 30.65
CA LEU A 683 16.53 -18.61 30.97
C LEU A 683 16.30 -19.45 32.23
N GLY A 684 17.37 -19.88 32.92
CA GLY A 684 17.28 -20.73 34.12
C GLY A 684 16.69 -22.11 33.86
N LYS A 685 16.69 -22.60 32.60
CA LYS A 685 16.11 -23.88 32.20
C LYS A 685 17.19 -24.91 31.90
N ALA A 686 16.94 -26.17 32.26
CA ALA A 686 17.81 -27.28 31.91
C ALA A 686 17.81 -27.49 30.38
N TYR A 687 19.00 -27.62 29.78
CA TYR A 687 19.14 -27.84 28.35
C TYR A 687 19.02 -29.33 28.01
N PRO A 688 18.03 -29.77 27.20
CA PRO A 688 17.77 -31.19 26.99
C PRO A 688 18.85 -31.97 26.22
N LEU A 689 19.74 -31.27 25.51
CA LEU A 689 20.82 -31.88 24.73
C LEU A 689 22.21 -31.59 25.35
N ASP A 690 22.25 -31.32 26.66
CA ASP A 690 23.50 -31.11 27.38
C ASP A 690 24.40 -32.35 27.28
N GLY A 691 25.68 -32.13 26.96
CA GLY A 691 26.66 -33.19 26.73
C GLY A 691 26.63 -33.88 25.35
N VAL A 692 25.70 -33.54 24.44
CA VAL A 692 25.70 -34.07 23.06
C VAL A 692 26.75 -33.32 22.21
N PRO A 693 27.75 -33.99 21.62
CA PRO A 693 28.77 -33.32 20.80
C PRO A 693 28.19 -32.89 19.44
N SER A 694 28.88 -31.95 18.77
CA SER A 694 28.65 -31.71 17.35
C SER A 694 29.06 -32.95 16.54
N PRO A 695 28.32 -33.31 15.47
CA PRO A 695 28.67 -34.45 14.63
C PRO A 695 30.01 -34.19 13.94
N SER A 696 30.78 -35.25 13.72
CA SER A 696 31.99 -35.22 12.89
C SER A 696 31.63 -35.12 11.40
N ASP A 697 32.57 -34.63 10.59
CA ASP A 697 32.39 -34.54 9.13
C ASP A 697 32.09 -35.91 8.52
N GLU A 698 32.71 -36.98 9.02
CA GLU A 698 32.46 -38.37 8.58
C GLU A 698 31.02 -38.83 8.86
N GLU A 699 30.43 -38.42 9.99
CA GLU A 699 29.04 -38.73 10.33
C GLU A 699 28.05 -37.98 9.44
N VAL A 700 28.33 -36.71 9.14
CA VAL A 700 27.51 -35.89 8.24
C VAL A 700 27.58 -36.44 6.81
N GLU A 701 28.78 -36.80 6.33
CA GLU A 701 28.96 -37.44 5.02
C GLU A 701 28.28 -38.81 4.94
N ARG A 702 28.32 -39.61 6.01
CA ARG A 702 27.55 -40.87 6.07
C ARG A 702 26.06 -40.61 5.95
N ALA A 703 25.53 -39.63 6.68
CA ALA A 703 24.11 -39.28 6.62
C ALA A 703 23.69 -38.81 5.21
N TYR A 704 24.52 -37.97 4.57
CA TYR A 704 24.31 -37.55 3.18
C TYR A 704 24.27 -38.74 2.21
N ARG A 705 25.22 -39.67 2.33
CA ARG A 705 25.27 -40.87 1.45
C ARG A 705 24.03 -41.73 1.59
N LEU A 706 23.57 -41.98 2.81
CA LEU A 706 22.38 -42.81 3.06
C LEU A 706 21.09 -42.14 2.57
N ILE A 707 20.93 -40.84 2.79
CA ILE A 707 19.76 -40.10 2.29
C ILE A 707 19.78 -40.09 0.75
N GLU A 708 20.92 -39.85 0.12
CA GLU A 708 21.02 -39.85 -1.34
C GLU A 708 20.78 -41.23 -1.93
N GLN A 709 21.28 -42.29 -1.28
CA GLN A 709 20.94 -43.67 -1.64
C GLN A 709 19.42 -43.87 -1.62
N GLY A 710 18.73 -43.50 -0.55
CA GLY A 710 17.27 -43.60 -0.44
C GLY A 710 16.52 -42.83 -1.54
N ARG A 711 17.03 -41.65 -1.94
CA ARG A 711 16.45 -40.86 -3.05
C ARG A 711 16.58 -41.59 -4.39
N THR A 712 17.74 -42.21 -4.65
CA THR A 712 17.97 -42.95 -5.90
C THR A 712 17.16 -44.25 -5.99
N GLU A 713 16.87 -44.91 -4.86
CA GLU A 713 16.02 -46.11 -4.81
C GLU A 713 14.60 -45.84 -5.33
N THR A 714 14.09 -44.62 -5.15
CA THR A 714 12.75 -44.23 -5.62
C THR A 714 12.73 -43.80 -7.09
N ALA A 715 13.86 -43.32 -7.62
CA ALA A 715 14.01 -42.92 -9.02
C ALA A 715 14.10 -44.12 -10.00
N GLY A 716 14.44 -45.32 -9.51
CA GLY A 716 14.60 -46.54 -10.31
C GLY A 716 13.34 -47.38 -10.57
N CYS A 717 12.18 -47.03 -10.00
CA CYS A 717 10.96 -47.85 -10.03
C CYS A 717 9.89 -47.40 -11.05
N SER A 718 10.18 -46.43 -11.93
CA SER A 718 9.22 -45.91 -12.92
C SER A 718 9.35 -46.55 -14.33
N SER A 719 9.56 -47.87 -14.41
CA SER A 719 9.49 -48.60 -15.70
C SER A 719 9.05 -50.07 -15.56
N SER A 720 7.73 -50.31 -15.59
CA SER A 720 6.99 -51.58 -15.87
C SER A 720 5.69 -51.52 -15.04
N THR A 721 4.46 -51.73 -15.53
CA THR A 721 3.95 -52.72 -16.47
C THR A 721 2.47 -52.37 -16.76
N ASN A 722 2.04 -52.50 -18.03
CA ASN A 722 0.64 -52.67 -18.41
C ASN A 722 0.19 -54.10 -18.07
N GLU A 723 -1.01 -54.28 -17.52
CA GLU A 723 -2.10 -55.16 -18.02
C GLU A 723 -3.07 -55.65 -16.93
N GLN A 724 -4.37 -55.53 -17.27
CA GLN A 724 -5.52 -56.39 -16.95
C GLN A 724 -5.99 -56.58 -15.48
N GLN A 725 -7.21 -56.15 -15.15
CA GLN A 725 -8.41 -57.01 -15.18
C GLN A 725 -9.69 -56.27 -14.78
N GLN A 726 -10.77 -56.61 -15.49
CA GLN A 726 -12.15 -56.23 -15.25
C GLN A 726 -12.74 -56.88 -13.99
N GLY A 727 -13.70 -56.18 -13.37
CA GLY A 727 -14.95 -56.83 -12.93
C GLY A 727 -15.34 -56.69 -11.46
N ALA A 728 -16.48 -56.02 -11.26
CA ALA A 728 -17.58 -56.35 -10.33
C ALA A 728 -17.89 -55.32 -9.23
N GLY A 729 -19.15 -54.88 -9.24
CA GLY A 729 -19.90 -54.62 -8.02
C GLY A 729 -20.27 -53.17 -7.74
N ASN A 730 -21.29 -52.65 -8.42
CA ASN A 730 -22.08 -51.52 -7.94
C ASN A 730 -22.75 -51.91 -6.60
N LYS A 731 -22.40 -51.20 -5.51
CA LYS A 731 -23.29 -50.97 -4.36
C LYS A 731 -23.32 -49.47 -4.07
N PRO A 732 -24.48 -48.91 -3.67
CA PRO A 732 -24.67 -47.46 -3.62
C PRO A 732 -23.83 -46.87 -2.48
N ALA A 733 -23.12 -45.79 -2.78
CA ALA A 733 -22.51 -44.95 -1.75
C ALA A 733 -23.62 -44.33 -0.90
N GLU A 734 -23.51 -44.46 0.42
CA GLU A 734 -24.20 -43.57 1.35
C GLU A 734 -23.72 -42.14 1.13
N PRO A 735 -24.59 -41.13 1.26
CA PRO A 735 -24.22 -39.75 0.98
C PRO A 735 -23.19 -39.29 2.02
N SER A 736 -21.99 -38.94 1.55
CA SER A 736 -21.02 -38.20 2.34
C SER A 736 -21.64 -36.87 2.76
N LYS A 737 -21.86 -36.67 4.05
CA LYS A 737 -22.33 -35.39 4.58
C LYS A 737 -21.24 -34.35 4.35
N GLU A 738 -21.55 -33.33 3.54
CA GLU A 738 -20.64 -32.24 3.22
C GLU A 738 -20.23 -31.47 4.49
N PRO A 739 -18.96 -31.05 4.63
CA PRO A 739 -18.52 -30.19 5.72
C PRO A 739 -19.13 -28.79 5.58
N VAL A 740 -19.63 -28.22 6.69
CA VAL A 740 -20.17 -26.86 6.74
C VAL A 740 -19.20 -25.95 7.46
N GLU A 741 -18.69 -24.94 6.75
CA GLU A 741 -17.80 -23.92 7.30
C GLU A 741 -18.58 -22.63 7.58
N MET A 742 -18.34 -22.04 8.75
CA MET A 742 -18.89 -20.74 9.14
C MET A 742 -17.78 -19.77 9.56
N LEU A 743 -17.89 -18.53 9.13
CA LEU A 743 -17.00 -17.44 9.54
C LEU A 743 -17.63 -16.66 10.71
N LEU A 744 -16.93 -16.59 11.84
CA LEU A 744 -17.30 -15.76 12.98
C LEU A 744 -16.28 -14.63 13.16
N ARG A 745 -16.71 -13.39 12.97
CA ARG A 745 -15.87 -12.20 13.20
C ARG A 745 -16.03 -11.62 14.60
N HIS A 746 -14.93 -11.35 15.27
CA HIS A 746 -14.92 -10.79 16.63
C HIS A 746 -13.85 -9.73 16.84
N THR A 747 -14.04 -8.86 17.84
CA THR A 747 -13.09 -7.79 18.20
C THR A 747 -12.23 -8.10 19.43
N GLN A 748 -12.28 -9.36 19.89
CA GLN A 748 -11.51 -9.87 21.04
C GLN A 748 -10.02 -10.09 20.70
N VAL A 749 -9.37 -9.00 20.31
CA VAL A 749 -7.95 -8.92 19.92
C VAL A 749 -7.23 -8.04 20.95
N GLY A 750 -6.05 -8.47 21.41
CA GLY A 750 -5.29 -7.76 22.44
C GLY A 750 -5.12 -8.55 23.73
N ALA A 751 -4.19 -8.12 24.59
CA ALA A 751 -3.86 -8.81 25.84
C ALA A 751 -4.98 -8.71 26.89
N ASP A 752 -5.67 -7.56 26.93
CA ASP A 752 -6.77 -7.21 27.85
C ASP A 752 -8.10 -7.89 27.50
N LYS A 753 -8.22 -8.52 26.33
CA LYS A 753 -9.43 -9.24 25.87
C LYS A 753 -9.27 -10.76 25.82
N GLN A 754 -8.15 -11.31 26.29
CA GLN A 754 -7.85 -12.75 26.20
C GLN A 754 -8.89 -13.62 26.92
N LYS A 755 -9.41 -13.16 28.05
CA LYS A 755 -10.44 -13.89 28.80
C LYS A 755 -11.77 -13.91 28.05
N ARG A 756 -12.18 -12.78 27.47
CA ARG A 756 -13.34 -12.71 26.59
C ARG A 756 -13.21 -13.60 25.35
N LEU A 757 -12.02 -13.66 24.74
CA LEU A 757 -11.74 -14.56 23.62
C LEU A 757 -11.87 -16.04 24.04
N ALA A 758 -11.38 -16.41 25.22
CA ALA A 758 -11.50 -17.77 25.73
C ALA A 758 -12.97 -18.18 25.93
N ILE A 759 -13.81 -17.30 26.48
CA ILE A 759 -15.26 -17.54 26.61
C ILE A 759 -15.90 -17.77 25.23
N LEU A 760 -15.56 -16.95 24.23
CA LEU A 760 -16.07 -17.12 22.86
C LEU A 760 -15.62 -18.46 22.24
N GLN A 761 -14.35 -18.84 22.44
CA GLN A 761 -13.80 -20.10 21.97
C GLN A 761 -14.50 -21.31 22.60
N ASP A 762 -14.80 -21.25 23.90
CA ASP A 762 -15.56 -22.30 24.60
C ASP A 762 -16.97 -22.46 24.03
N VAL A 763 -17.66 -21.33 23.78
CA VAL A 763 -19.00 -21.35 23.16
C VAL A 763 -18.93 -21.94 21.76
N VAL A 764 -17.95 -21.53 20.94
CA VAL A 764 -17.77 -22.04 19.57
C VAL A 764 -17.49 -23.54 19.58
N ALA A 765 -16.56 -24.02 20.42
CA ALA A 765 -16.28 -25.44 20.56
C ALA A 765 -17.50 -26.24 21.01
N LYS A 766 -18.34 -25.66 21.88
CA LYS A 766 -19.60 -26.26 22.30
C LYS A 766 -20.59 -26.39 21.13
N VAL A 767 -20.73 -25.36 20.30
CA VAL A 767 -21.60 -25.38 19.12
C VAL A 767 -21.11 -26.40 18.08
N GLU A 768 -19.81 -26.47 17.80
CA GLU A 768 -19.22 -27.47 16.90
C GLU A 768 -19.50 -28.91 17.37
N SER A 769 -19.58 -29.13 18.69
CA SER A 769 -19.94 -30.44 19.25
C SER A 769 -21.44 -30.79 19.11
N GLU A 770 -22.30 -29.78 18.97
CA GLU A 770 -23.77 -29.95 18.90
C GLU A 770 -24.29 -30.00 17.46
N VAL A 771 -23.56 -29.42 16.50
CA VAL A 771 -23.93 -29.38 15.08
C VAL A 771 -22.98 -30.27 14.26
N PRO A 772 -23.46 -31.41 13.73
CA PRO A 772 -22.59 -32.35 13.01
C PRO A 772 -21.89 -31.71 11.80
N ASN A 773 -20.58 -31.97 11.65
CA ASN A 773 -19.74 -31.52 10.53
C ASN A 773 -19.58 -29.99 10.40
N LEU A 774 -19.87 -29.23 11.45
CA LEU A 774 -19.63 -27.79 11.52
C LEU A 774 -18.17 -27.49 11.89
N THR A 775 -17.58 -26.47 11.28
CA THR A 775 -16.32 -25.86 11.73
C THR A 775 -16.40 -24.34 11.63
N PHE A 776 -16.02 -23.64 12.70
CA PHE A 776 -15.91 -22.20 12.72
C PHE A 776 -14.49 -21.75 12.38
N THR A 777 -14.40 -20.73 11.53
CA THR A 777 -13.20 -19.90 11.39
C THR A 777 -13.39 -18.63 12.20
N LEU A 778 -12.53 -18.43 13.21
CA LEU A 778 -12.51 -17.20 14.00
C LEU A 778 -11.64 -16.14 13.30
N ASP A 779 -12.24 -15.01 12.96
CA ASP A 779 -11.58 -13.86 12.31
C ASP A 779 -11.52 -12.69 13.30
N GLY A 780 -10.38 -12.56 13.97
CA GLY A 780 -10.13 -11.49 14.94
C GLY A 780 -9.69 -10.20 14.25
N VAL A 781 -10.43 -9.11 14.46
CA VAL A 781 -10.18 -7.79 13.86
C VAL A 781 -10.22 -6.72 14.95
N GLU A 782 -9.44 -5.65 14.82
CA GLU A 782 -9.53 -4.49 15.72
C GLU A 782 -10.95 -3.86 15.65
N SER A 783 -11.47 -3.32 16.75
CA SER A 783 -12.86 -2.88 16.88
C SER A 783 -13.26 -1.75 15.93
N ASP A 784 -12.43 -0.70 15.84
CA ASP A 784 -12.67 0.42 14.93
C ASP A 784 -12.54 -0.03 13.47
N VAL A 785 -11.55 -0.87 13.15
CA VAL A 785 -11.39 -1.45 11.81
C VAL A 785 -12.61 -2.32 11.44
N ASN A 786 -13.11 -3.13 12.36
CA ASN A 786 -14.30 -3.95 12.12
C ASN A 786 -15.53 -3.07 11.85
N ARG A 787 -15.85 -2.14 12.76
CA ARG A 787 -17.08 -1.33 12.69
C ARG A 787 -17.07 -0.34 11.51
N LYS A 788 -15.96 0.38 11.30
CA LYS A 788 -15.91 1.53 10.37
C LYS A 788 -15.46 1.16 8.96
N GLU A 789 -14.68 0.09 8.80
CA GLU A 789 -14.08 -0.27 7.51
C GLU A 789 -14.57 -1.64 7.02
N LYS A 790 -14.19 -2.72 7.71
CA LYS A 790 -14.31 -4.08 7.19
C LYS A 790 -15.76 -4.55 7.11
N LEU A 791 -16.52 -4.48 8.22
CA LEU A 791 -17.92 -4.91 8.24
C LEU A 791 -18.78 -4.02 7.35
N ARG A 792 -18.55 -2.70 7.36
CA ARG A 792 -19.26 -1.75 6.48
C ARG A 792 -19.03 -2.07 5.00
N GLY A 793 -17.78 -2.33 4.60
CA GLY A 793 -17.44 -2.70 3.22
C GLY A 793 -18.06 -4.03 2.79
N GLU A 794 -18.05 -5.05 3.66
CA GLU A 794 -18.68 -6.34 3.36
C GLU A 794 -20.20 -6.27 3.33
N MET A 795 -20.82 -5.45 4.19
CA MET A 795 -22.25 -5.14 4.12
C MET A 795 -22.61 -4.47 2.80
N ALA A 796 -21.82 -3.48 2.37
CA ALA A 796 -22.02 -2.83 1.07
C ALA A 796 -21.81 -3.77 -0.13
N ALA A 797 -20.89 -4.72 -0.01
CA ALA A 797 -20.61 -5.73 -1.03
C ALA A 797 -21.63 -6.88 -1.07
N GLY A 798 -22.61 -6.92 -0.15
CA GLY A 798 -23.62 -7.97 -0.11
C GLY A 798 -23.12 -9.31 0.47
N ASN A 799 -21.98 -9.34 1.17
CA ASN A 799 -21.35 -10.59 1.62
C ASN A 799 -20.78 -10.50 3.05
N PRO A 800 -21.62 -10.25 4.07
CA PRO A 800 -21.18 -10.22 5.47
C PRO A 800 -20.82 -11.62 5.99
N PRO A 801 -20.02 -11.73 7.07
CA PRO A 801 -19.72 -13.01 7.72
C PRO A 801 -20.99 -13.67 8.25
N ASP A 802 -20.94 -14.98 8.53
CA ASP A 802 -22.13 -15.69 9.03
C ASP A 802 -22.57 -15.16 10.42
N ILE A 803 -21.59 -14.93 11.31
CA ILE A 803 -21.74 -14.28 12.62
C ILE A 803 -20.67 -13.19 12.73
N PHE A 804 -21.02 -12.01 13.21
CA PHE A 804 -20.05 -10.92 13.35
C PHE A 804 -20.39 -9.99 14.51
N GLU A 805 -19.37 -9.39 15.10
CA GLU A 805 -19.57 -8.33 16.09
C GLU A 805 -20.16 -7.09 15.40
N LEU A 806 -21.32 -6.65 15.90
CA LEU A 806 -22.17 -5.62 15.35
C LEU A 806 -22.42 -4.56 16.42
N PHE A 807 -22.25 -3.29 16.04
CA PHE A 807 -22.73 -2.18 16.86
C PHE A 807 -24.24 -2.01 16.67
N GLY A 808 -24.99 -1.82 17.75
CA GLY A 808 -26.45 -1.72 17.76
C GLY A 808 -26.94 -0.48 17.02
N SER A 809 -27.29 0.59 17.72
CA SER A 809 -27.68 1.84 17.04
C SER A 809 -26.45 2.70 16.73
N PRO A 810 -26.33 3.31 15.53
CA PRO A 810 -27.30 3.25 14.43
C PRO A 810 -27.12 2.06 13.47
N ASP A 811 -25.98 1.37 13.51
CA ASP A 811 -25.51 0.45 12.46
C ASP A 811 -26.47 -0.73 12.19
N SER A 812 -26.97 -1.40 13.24
CA SER A 812 -27.92 -2.50 13.10
C SER A 812 -29.23 -2.09 12.44
N LYS A 813 -29.72 -0.86 12.68
CA LYS A 813 -30.94 -0.34 12.06
C LYS A 813 -30.73 -0.13 10.56
N VAL A 814 -29.57 0.42 10.18
CA VAL A 814 -29.19 0.61 8.77
C VAL A 814 -29.15 -0.74 8.05
N TYR A 815 -28.45 -1.73 8.60
CA TYR A 815 -28.33 -3.04 7.95
C TYR A 815 -29.63 -3.86 7.97
N ALA A 816 -30.46 -3.71 9.02
CA ALA A 816 -31.78 -4.33 9.06
C ALA A 816 -32.73 -3.77 7.99
N LYS A 817 -32.72 -2.44 7.79
CA LYS A 817 -33.53 -1.77 6.76
C LYS A 817 -33.18 -2.27 5.35
N GLU A 818 -31.91 -2.54 5.09
CA GLU A 818 -31.41 -3.09 3.81
C GLU A 818 -31.56 -4.62 3.70
N GLY A 819 -32.14 -5.30 4.70
CA GLY A 819 -32.39 -6.75 4.65
C GLY A 819 -31.14 -7.62 4.81
N MET A 820 -30.05 -7.07 5.33
CA MET A 820 -28.75 -7.75 5.44
C MET A 820 -28.62 -8.60 6.71
N LEU A 821 -29.47 -8.36 7.71
CA LEU A 821 -29.45 -9.04 9.01
C LEU A 821 -30.58 -10.07 9.12
N LEU A 822 -30.29 -11.20 9.77
CA LEU A 822 -31.28 -12.22 10.12
C LEU A 822 -32.28 -11.68 11.15
N ASP A 823 -33.58 -11.84 10.90
CA ASP A 823 -34.64 -11.59 11.89
C ASP A 823 -34.56 -12.66 13.00
N LEU A 824 -34.08 -12.27 14.17
CA LEU A 824 -33.89 -13.16 15.32
C LEU A 824 -35.18 -13.36 16.12
N THR A 825 -36.23 -12.57 15.88
CA THR A 825 -37.47 -12.61 16.66
C THR A 825 -38.06 -14.02 16.77
N PRO A 826 -38.17 -14.81 15.68
CA PRO A 826 -38.67 -16.19 15.76
C PRO A 826 -37.75 -17.11 16.57
N ILE A 827 -36.42 -16.92 16.48
CA ILE A 827 -35.43 -17.71 17.21
C ILE A 827 -35.52 -17.43 18.71
N LEU A 828 -35.66 -16.16 19.09
CA LEU A 828 -35.77 -15.76 20.50
C LEU A 828 -37.07 -16.24 21.14
N GLN A 829 -38.18 -16.26 20.38
CA GLN A 829 -39.45 -16.84 20.81
C GLN A 829 -39.35 -18.36 20.99
N GLU A 830 -38.68 -19.06 20.07
CA GLU A 830 -38.43 -20.52 20.16
C GLU A 830 -37.58 -20.87 21.39
N LEU A 831 -36.54 -20.08 21.68
CA LEU A 831 -35.66 -20.29 22.82
C LEU A 831 -36.23 -19.79 24.16
N GLY A 832 -37.26 -18.93 24.12
CA GLY A 832 -37.89 -18.35 25.33
C GLY A 832 -37.00 -17.37 26.09
N ILE A 833 -36.06 -16.71 25.41
CA ILE A 833 -35.03 -15.84 26.05
C ILE A 833 -35.22 -14.34 25.80
N GLN A 834 -36.18 -13.92 24.97
CA GLN A 834 -36.34 -12.51 24.56
C GLN A 834 -36.51 -11.55 25.77
N ASP A 835 -37.35 -11.89 26.73
CA ASP A 835 -37.64 -11.03 27.90
C ASP A 835 -36.55 -11.07 28.98
N GLN A 836 -35.55 -11.95 28.80
CA GLN A 836 -34.43 -12.12 29.74
C GLN A 836 -33.32 -11.10 29.50
N PHE A 837 -33.32 -10.36 28.39
CA PHE A 837 -32.33 -9.31 28.14
C PHE A 837 -32.66 -8.03 28.92
N SER A 838 -31.61 -7.31 29.35
CA SER A 838 -31.72 -6.02 30.04
C SER A 838 -32.29 -4.93 29.11
N SER A 839 -31.84 -4.91 27.85
CA SER A 839 -32.47 -4.16 26.76
C SER A 839 -32.07 -4.78 25.42
N LEU A 840 -33.00 -4.76 24.45
CA LEU A 840 -32.76 -5.13 23.04
C LEU A 840 -32.97 -3.95 22.09
N GLU A 841 -33.27 -2.77 22.64
CA GLU A 841 -33.62 -1.58 21.86
C GLU A 841 -32.57 -1.22 20.80
N PRO A 842 -31.25 -1.22 21.08
CA PRO A 842 -30.27 -0.85 20.07
C PRO A 842 -30.29 -1.72 18.82
N PHE A 843 -30.69 -2.99 18.95
CA PHE A 843 -30.75 -3.99 17.89
C PHE A 843 -32.15 -4.20 17.31
N THR A 844 -33.11 -3.35 17.68
CA THR A 844 -34.50 -3.45 17.24
C THR A 844 -34.80 -2.45 16.13
N TYR A 845 -35.39 -2.93 15.03
CA TYR A 845 -35.87 -2.12 13.91
C TYR A 845 -37.27 -2.59 13.52
N GLU A 846 -38.23 -1.66 13.43
CA GLU A 846 -39.65 -1.94 13.12
C GLU A 846 -40.28 -3.06 13.98
N GLY A 847 -39.91 -3.13 15.27
CA GLY A 847 -40.44 -4.10 16.23
C GLY A 847 -39.83 -5.51 16.14
N LYS A 848 -38.79 -5.70 15.31
CA LYS A 848 -38.05 -6.96 15.16
C LYS A 848 -36.61 -6.83 15.63
N VAL A 849 -36.05 -7.91 16.15
CA VAL A 849 -34.68 -7.96 16.71
C VAL A 849 -33.71 -8.54 15.68
N TYR A 850 -32.62 -7.82 15.37
CA TYR A 850 -31.65 -8.18 14.33
C TYR A 850 -30.22 -8.44 14.84
N GLY A 851 -30.02 -8.33 16.14
CA GLY A 851 -28.75 -8.60 16.80
C GLY A 851 -28.96 -8.76 18.31
N LEU A 852 -27.93 -9.22 19.01
CA LEU A 852 -27.99 -9.44 20.45
C LEU A 852 -26.77 -8.82 21.15
N PRO A 853 -26.96 -8.10 22.27
CA PRO A 853 -25.85 -7.48 23.00
C PRO A 853 -24.91 -8.54 23.57
N ILE A 854 -23.59 -8.29 23.59
CA ILE A 854 -22.60 -9.18 24.23
C ILE A 854 -22.65 -9.00 25.75
N GLY A 855 -22.80 -7.76 26.20
CA GLY A 855 -22.80 -7.34 27.59
C GLY A 855 -23.19 -5.88 27.72
N GLY A 856 -23.41 -5.44 28.95
CA GLY A 856 -23.65 -4.04 29.29
C GLY A 856 -22.36 -3.29 29.59
N SER A 857 -22.43 -1.96 29.48
CA SER A 857 -21.38 -1.05 29.92
C SER A 857 -21.95 0.08 30.76
N GLY A 858 -21.08 0.70 31.55
CA GLY A 858 -21.31 2.06 32.03
C GLY A 858 -20.01 2.83 32.15
N GLU A 859 -20.06 4.15 32.33
CA GLU A 859 -18.87 5.01 32.42
C GLU A 859 -18.73 5.68 33.78
N GLY A 860 -17.49 5.94 34.19
CA GLY A 860 -17.17 6.65 35.43
C GLY A 860 -15.68 6.79 35.67
N PHE A 861 -15.30 7.32 36.84
CA PHE A 861 -13.92 7.51 37.22
C PHE A 861 -13.36 6.29 37.93
N PHE A 862 -12.34 5.67 37.34
CA PHE A 862 -11.38 4.85 38.05
C PHE A 862 -10.41 5.75 38.81
N TYR A 863 -10.13 5.45 40.08
CA TYR A 863 -9.18 6.22 40.90
C TYR A 863 -8.23 5.33 41.70
N ASN A 864 -7.03 5.84 41.94
CA ASN A 864 -6.03 5.18 42.77
C ASN A 864 -6.38 5.32 44.27
N LYS A 865 -6.87 4.24 44.90
CA LYS A 865 -7.27 4.22 46.32
C LYS A 865 -6.10 4.46 47.27
N GLU A 866 -4.91 3.97 46.94
CA GLU A 866 -3.73 4.19 47.78
C GLU A 866 -3.40 5.68 47.86
N TYR A 867 -3.47 6.39 46.73
CA TYR A 867 -3.27 7.83 46.70
C TYR A 867 -4.34 8.60 47.48
N PHE A 868 -5.61 8.24 47.30
CA PHE A 868 -6.72 8.86 48.03
C PHE A 868 -6.58 8.64 49.54
N THR A 869 -6.17 7.44 49.95
CA THR A 869 -5.92 7.10 51.37
C THR A 869 -4.77 7.93 51.94
N GLN A 870 -3.67 8.12 51.19
CA GLN A 870 -2.53 8.95 51.60
C GLN A 870 -2.94 10.41 51.84
N LYS A 871 -3.90 10.92 51.06
CA LYS A 871 -4.44 12.29 51.21
C LYS A 871 -5.60 12.39 52.21
N GLY A 872 -6.10 11.27 52.74
CA GLY A 872 -7.29 11.24 53.59
C GLY A 872 -8.59 11.58 52.85
N TRP A 873 -8.60 11.42 51.54
CA TRP A 873 -9.75 11.71 50.68
C TRP A 873 -10.71 10.53 50.58
N LYS A 874 -11.97 10.86 50.28
CA LYS A 874 -13.00 9.92 49.81
C LYS A 874 -13.35 10.28 48.36
N ALA A 875 -14.11 9.42 47.69
CA ALA A 875 -14.68 9.78 46.38
C ALA A 875 -15.45 11.11 46.48
N PRO A 876 -15.26 12.04 45.53
CA PRO A 876 -15.86 13.37 45.59
C PRO A 876 -17.38 13.28 45.43
N SER A 877 -18.09 14.09 46.22
CA SER A 877 -19.55 14.18 46.23
C SER A 877 -20.09 15.39 45.47
N THR A 878 -19.22 16.32 45.08
CA THR A 878 -19.55 17.50 44.27
C THR A 878 -18.47 17.78 43.22
N MET A 879 -18.82 18.47 42.13
CA MET A 879 -17.86 18.87 41.09
C MET A 879 -16.73 19.77 41.65
N ALA A 880 -17.05 20.63 42.62
CA ALA A 880 -16.06 21.49 43.26
C ALA A 880 -15.03 20.70 44.09
N GLU A 881 -15.45 19.63 44.77
CA GLU A 881 -14.53 18.71 45.45
C GLU A 881 -13.60 18.03 44.46
N LEU A 882 -14.12 17.56 43.32
CA LEU A 882 -13.31 16.98 42.26
C LEU A 882 -12.29 17.99 41.71
N ASP A 883 -12.71 19.22 41.39
CA ASP A 883 -11.81 20.28 40.90
C ASP A 883 -10.66 20.58 41.87
N ASN A 884 -10.95 20.61 43.18
CA ASN A 884 -9.93 20.81 44.22
C ASN A 884 -8.97 19.63 44.29
N MET A 885 -9.47 18.40 44.23
CA MET A 885 -8.62 17.20 44.18
C MET A 885 -7.70 17.22 42.96
N LEU A 886 -8.22 17.57 41.77
CA LEU A 886 -7.40 17.66 40.54
C LEU A 886 -6.30 18.73 40.67
N ALA A 887 -6.61 19.87 41.28
CA ALA A 887 -5.64 20.93 41.55
C ALA A 887 -4.52 20.45 42.49
N GLU A 888 -4.89 19.75 43.57
CA GLU A 888 -3.93 19.20 44.53
C GLU A 888 -3.05 18.10 43.92
N ILE A 889 -3.63 17.18 43.14
CA ILE A 889 -2.87 16.14 42.42
C ILE A 889 -1.80 16.78 41.50
N LYS A 890 -2.19 17.85 40.78
CA LYS A 890 -1.25 18.59 39.94
C LYS A 890 -0.15 19.27 40.77
N ALA A 891 -0.51 19.86 41.91
CA ALA A 891 0.45 20.50 42.81
C ALA A 891 1.46 19.50 43.39
N ASP A 892 1.09 18.23 43.54
CA ASP A 892 1.99 17.14 43.92
C ASP A 892 2.88 16.64 42.76
N GLY A 893 2.79 17.26 41.57
CA GLY A 893 3.61 16.93 40.40
C GLY A 893 3.16 15.68 39.64
N LYS A 894 1.94 15.18 39.89
CA LYS A 894 1.34 14.04 39.18
C LYS A 894 0.38 14.50 38.09
N VAL A 895 0.01 13.59 37.20
CA VAL A 895 -1.05 13.83 36.21
C VAL A 895 -2.42 13.61 36.88
N PRO A 896 -3.30 14.62 36.96
CA PRO A 896 -4.62 14.43 37.56
C PRO A 896 -5.49 13.41 36.83
N LEU A 897 -5.66 13.60 35.52
CA LEU A 897 -6.51 12.77 34.66
C LEU A 897 -5.66 12.17 33.55
N ALA A 898 -5.77 10.85 33.37
CA ALA A 898 -5.28 10.21 32.17
C ALA A 898 -5.95 10.86 30.95
N SER A 899 -5.26 10.91 29.81
CA SER A 899 -5.90 11.29 28.53
C SER A 899 -5.23 10.71 27.30
N ALA A 900 -6.04 10.52 26.27
CA ALA A 900 -5.63 10.23 24.91
C ALA A 900 -6.69 10.77 23.95
N SER A 901 -6.28 11.57 22.97
CA SER A 901 -7.20 12.27 22.08
C SER A 901 -6.96 11.95 20.61
N LYS A 902 -6.02 11.04 20.29
CA LYS A 902 -5.79 10.63 18.91
C LYS A 902 -7.03 9.95 18.30
N ALA A 903 -7.72 9.13 19.09
CA ALA A 903 -9.07 8.67 18.78
C ALA A 903 -10.07 9.55 19.53
N GLY A 904 -10.79 10.43 18.83
CA GLY A 904 -11.61 11.45 19.50
C GLY A 904 -12.84 10.94 20.25
N TRP A 905 -13.24 9.68 20.08
CA TRP A 905 -14.28 9.06 20.92
C TRP A 905 -13.84 8.96 22.40
N VAL A 906 -12.54 8.84 22.67
CA VAL A 906 -12.00 8.70 24.03
C VAL A 906 -12.26 9.96 24.88
N PRO A 907 -11.87 11.18 24.47
CA PRO A 907 -12.23 12.39 25.22
C PRO A 907 -13.74 12.68 25.19
N LEU A 908 -14.48 12.15 24.21
CA LEU A 908 -15.92 12.35 24.13
C LEU A 908 -16.72 11.56 25.17
N MET A 909 -16.22 10.45 25.72
CA MET A 909 -16.87 9.79 26.87
C MET A 909 -17.03 10.78 28.03
N LEU A 910 -15.91 11.40 28.42
CA LEU A 910 -15.91 12.40 29.50
C LEU A 910 -16.75 13.62 29.14
N THR A 911 -16.60 14.12 27.91
CA THR A 911 -17.34 15.30 27.44
C THR A 911 -18.85 15.05 27.44
N ASN A 912 -19.28 13.86 27.01
CA ASN A 912 -20.68 13.44 26.98
C ASN A 912 -21.31 13.51 28.36
N HIS A 913 -20.65 12.91 29.35
CA HIS A 913 -21.14 12.97 30.72
C HIS A 913 -21.17 14.40 31.26
N LEU A 914 -20.18 15.24 30.92
CA LEU A 914 -20.16 16.64 31.33
C LEU A 914 -21.37 17.40 30.77
N TRP A 915 -21.67 17.35 29.47
CA TRP A 915 -22.85 18.06 28.98
C TRP A 915 -24.15 17.47 29.49
N SER A 916 -24.23 16.15 29.73
CA SER A 916 -25.41 15.53 30.36
C SER A 916 -25.62 16.00 31.81
N ARG A 917 -24.55 16.38 32.54
CA ARG A 917 -24.67 16.97 33.88
C ARG A 917 -25.26 18.38 33.83
N TYR A 918 -24.83 19.20 32.87
CA TYR A 918 -25.27 20.59 32.75
C TYR A 918 -26.62 20.73 32.04
N ALA A 919 -26.87 19.97 30.98
CA ALA A 919 -28.06 20.08 30.13
C ALA A 919 -29.15 19.04 30.43
N GLY A 920 -28.85 18.01 31.23
CA GLY A 920 -29.75 16.91 31.55
C GLY A 920 -29.44 15.63 30.76
N PRO A 921 -29.76 14.44 31.29
CA PRO A 921 -29.35 13.16 30.71
C PRO A 921 -30.06 12.83 29.38
N ASP A 922 -31.23 13.41 29.10
CA ASP A 922 -32.01 13.18 27.89
C ASP A 922 -31.63 14.10 26.72
N ILE A 923 -30.70 15.04 26.93
CA ILE A 923 -30.35 16.07 25.94
C ILE A 923 -29.85 15.49 24.62
N THR A 924 -29.02 14.45 24.68
CA THR A 924 -28.36 13.89 23.50
C THR A 924 -29.36 13.25 22.52
N ALA A 925 -30.44 12.66 23.04
CA ALA A 925 -31.49 12.05 22.22
C ALA A 925 -32.32 13.10 21.45
N LYS A 926 -32.36 14.34 21.96
CA LYS A 926 -33.13 15.44 21.41
C LYS A 926 -32.43 16.19 20.29
N PHE A 927 -31.13 15.96 20.07
CA PHE A 927 -30.41 16.55 18.93
C PHE A 927 -30.91 16.00 17.60
N ALA A 928 -31.09 14.68 17.52
CA ALA A 928 -31.54 13.99 16.31
C ALA A 928 -32.98 14.35 15.91
N THR A 929 -33.83 14.72 16.87
CA THR A 929 -35.20 15.19 16.61
C THR A 929 -35.30 16.70 16.42
N GLY A 930 -34.22 17.44 16.68
CA GLY A 930 -34.20 18.91 16.67
C GLY A 930 -34.89 19.58 17.87
N GLU A 931 -35.33 18.80 18.87
CA GLU A 931 -35.92 19.33 20.11
C GLU A 931 -34.91 20.06 21.01
N ALA A 932 -33.61 19.76 20.85
CA ALA A 932 -32.50 20.44 21.51
C ALA A 932 -31.43 20.85 20.51
N LYS A 933 -30.57 21.80 20.90
CA LYS A 933 -29.47 22.29 20.07
C LYS A 933 -28.12 22.08 20.74
N TRP A 934 -27.10 21.83 19.93
CA TRP A 934 -25.71 21.79 20.40
C TRP A 934 -25.28 23.13 21.02
N THR A 935 -25.90 24.23 20.59
CA THR A 935 -25.70 25.59 21.13
C THR A 935 -26.47 25.86 22.43
N ASP A 936 -27.21 24.90 22.98
CA ASP A 936 -27.94 25.12 24.23
C ASP A 936 -26.95 25.40 25.37
N PRO A 937 -27.26 26.36 26.28
CA PRO A 937 -26.28 26.83 27.27
C PRO A 937 -25.70 25.73 28.16
N GLY A 938 -26.50 24.71 28.50
CA GLY A 938 -26.03 23.55 29.27
C GLY A 938 -25.04 22.69 28.50
N VAL A 939 -25.21 22.55 27.18
CA VAL A 939 -24.31 21.76 26.32
C VAL A 939 -22.97 22.46 26.20
N VAL A 940 -23.01 23.77 25.90
CA VAL A 940 -21.83 24.63 25.85
C VAL A 940 -21.09 24.65 27.20
N ALA A 941 -21.81 24.65 28.33
CA ALA A 941 -21.20 24.56 29.66
C ALA A 941 -20.44 23.24 29.88
N GLY A 942 -20.94 22.12 29.32
CA GLY A 942 -20.21 20.85 29.32
C GLY A 942 -18.90 20.91 28.54
N PHE A 943 -18.93 21.46 27.31
CA PHE A 943 -17.72 21.70 26.51
C PHE A 943 -16.73 22.64 27.21
N ALA A 944 -17.25 23.71 27.81
CA ALA A 944 -16.46 24.67 28.56
C ALA A 944 -15.78 24.02 29.78
N LYS A 945 -16.47 23.10 30.46
CA LYS A 945 -15.88 22.38 31.61
C LYS A 945 -14.73 21.47 31.19
N HIS A 946 -14.87 20.76 30.07
CA HIS A 946 -13.75 19.97 29.53
C HIS A 946 -12.57 20.88 29.17
N LYS A 947 -12.84 21.98 28.44
CA LYS A 947 -11.82 22.95 28.04
C LYS A 947 -11.11 23.58 29.24
N GLU A 948 -11.83 23.84 30.33
CA GLU A 948 -11.27 24.33 31.58
C GLU A 948 -10.21 23.36 32.15
N TRP A 949 -10.48 22.05 32.13
CA TRP A 949 -9.51 21.04 32.60
C TRP A 949 -8.29 20.91 31.69
N VAL A 950 -8.48 21.06 30.37
CA VAL A 950 -7.37 21.16 29.40
C VAL A 950 -6.50 22.37 29.70
N ASP A 951 -7.09 23.55 29.86
CA ASP A 951 -6.36 24.81 30.10
C ASP A 951 -5.67 24.84 31.46
N LYS A 952 -6.27 24.20 32.48
CA LYS A 952 -5.65 23.96 33.77
C LYS A 952 -4.56 22.91 33.73
N GLY A 953 -4.31 22.25 32.60
CA GLY A 953 -3.27 21.23 32.42
C GLY A 953 -3.46 20.05 33.37
N TYR A 954 -4.71 19.60 33.53
CA TYR A 954 -5.04 18.39 34.28
C TYR A 954 -4.84 17.10 33.47
N PHE A 955 -4.62 17.26 32.17
CA PHE A 955 -4.26 16.20 31.25
C PHE A 955 -2.77 16.24 30.92
N LYS A 956 -2.21 15.10 30.51
CA LYS A 956 -0.80 15.00 30.12
C LYS A 956 -0.56 15.77 28.82
N LYS A 957 0.48 16.62 28.80
CA LYS A 957 0.84 17.39 27.60
C LYS A 957 1.18 16.45 26.44
N GLY A 958 0.59 16.70 25.27
CA GLY A 958 0.76 15.86 24.08
C GLY A 958 -0.39 14.88 23.82
N GLU A 959 -1.51 15.01 24.55
CA GLU A 959 -2.67 14.10 24.46
C GLU A 959 -3.25 13.87 23.07
N LEU A 960 -3.15 14.84 22.15
CA LEU A 960 -3.53 14.68 20.75
C LEU A 960 -2.78 13.55 20.03
N GLY A 961 -1.58 13.19 20.51
CA GLY A 961 -0.76 12.11 19.96
C GLY A 961 -0.86 10.78 20.71
N PHE A 962 -1.52 10.74 21.88
CA PHE A 962 -1.59 9.52 22.68
C PHE A 962 -2.72 8.61 22.19
N GLU A 963 -2.41 7.31 22.16
CA GLU A 963 -3.33 6.23 21.80
C GLU A 963 -4.07 5.71 23.04
N TYR A 964 -5.15 4.95 22.82
CA TYR A 964 -5.93 4.34 23.91
C TYR A 964 -5.13 3.35 24.79
N ALA A 965 -4.08 2.74 24.25
CA ALA A 965 -3.16 1.93 25.05
C ALA A 965 -2.34 2.79 26.03
N GLU A 966 -1.81 3.93 25.57
CA GLU A 966 -1.07 4.89 26.40
C GLU A 966 -1.98 5.50 27.47
N TYR A 967 -3.25 5.75 27.15
CA TYR A 967 -4.28 6.17 28.11
C TYR A 967 -4.37 5.20 29.31
N THR A 968 -4.41 3.90 29.02
CA THR A 968 -4.47 2.85 30.04
C THR A 968 -3.14 2.77 30.81
N THR A 969 -2.01 2.95 30.15
CA THR A 969 -0.68 2.93 30.77
C THR A 969 -0.47 4.10 31.74
N GLN A 970 -0.97 5.30 31.44
CA GLN A 970 -0.89 6.45 32.34
C GLN A 970 -1.48 6.13 33.72
N PHE A 971 -2.65 5.49 33.76
CA PHE A 971 -3.27 5.10 35.03
C PHE A 971 -2.58 3.88 35.67
N THR A 972 -2.32 2.83 34.90
CA THR A 972 -1.76 1.57 35.44
C THR A 972 -0.33 1.70 35.95
N SER A 973 0.46 2.62 35.39
CA SER A 973 1.81 2.96 35.89
C SER A 973 1.79 3.85 37.13
N GLY A 974 0.64 4.42 37.49
CA GLY A 974 0.48 5.39 38.57
C GLY A 974 0.91 6.83 38.20
N GLU A 975 1.17 7.12 36.92
CA GLU A 975 1.44 8.47 36.41
C GLU A 975 0.19 9.36 36.58
N ALA A 976 -0.97 8.85 36.15
CA ALA A 976 -2.28 9.47 36.32
C ALA A 976 -3.01 8.91 37.55
N ILE A 977 -3.69 9.77 38.30
CA ILE A 977 -4.42 9.39 39.52
C ILE A 977 -5.87 9.01 39.26
N LEU A 978 -6.49 9.60 38.23
CA LEU A 978 -7.85 9.30 37.80
C LEU A 978 -7.88 8.96 36.30
N MET A 979 -8.84 8.12 35.91
CA MET A 979 -9.11 7.75 34.52
C MET A 979 -10.62 7.65 34.33
N TYR A 980 -11.19 8.40 33.39
CA TYR A 980 -12.62 8.36 33.08
C TYR A 980 -12.84 7.41 31.89
N ASP A 981 -13.39 6.23 32.13
CA ASP A 981 -13.52 5.21 31.09
C ASP A 981 -14.72 4.30 31.37
N GLY A 982 -15.04 3.44 30.42
CA GLY A 982 -16.07 2.43 30.57
C GLY A 982 -15.68 1.32 31.53
N THR A 983 -16.68 0.68 32.13
CA THR A 983 -16.54 -0.47 33.04
C THR A 983 -15.87 -1.66 32.39
N TRP A 984 -15.83 -1.73 31.04
CA TRP A 984 -15.04 -2.72 30.31
C TRP A 984 -13.55 -2.66 30.64
N LYS A 985 -13.04 -1.53 31.15
CA LYS A 985 -11.65 -1.38 31.58
C LYS A 985 -11.34 -2.11 32.89
N SER A 986 -12.35 -2.59 33.62
CA SER A 986 -12.16 -3.42 34.81
C SER A 986 -11.36 -4.70 34.54
N SER A 987 -11.39 -5.21 33.31
CA SER A 987 -10.61 -6.37 32.86
C SER A 987 -9.10 -6.17 33.05
N VAL A 988 -8.60 -4.94 32.91
CA VAL A 988 -7.18 -4.59 33.03
C VAL A 988 -6.65 -4.80 34.45
N PHE A 989 -7.52 -4.75 35.46
CA PHE A 989 -7.18 -4.92 36.87
C PHE A 989 -7.44 -6.36 37.34
N LYS A 990 -7.18 -7.35 36.49
CA LYS A 990 -7.28 -8.78 36.81
C LYS A 990 -5.90 -9.44 36.75
N GLU A 991 -5.77 -10.61 37.36
CA GLU A 991 -4.53 -11.41 37.31
C GLU A 991 -4.13 -11.71 35.86
N GLY A 992 -2.84 -11.55 35.55
CA GLY A 992 -2.27 -11.75 34.22
C GLY A 992 -2.46 -10.56 33.26
N GLN A 993 -2.96 -9.42 33.74
CA GLN A 993 -3.21 -8.22 32.93
C GLN A 993 -2.29 -7.05 33.31
N SER A 994 -2.23 -6.03 32.45
CA SER A 994 -1.27 -4.92 32.60
C SER A 994 -1.46 -4.09 33.88
N GLY A 995 -2.63 -4.14 34.51
CA GLY A 995 -2.94 -3.48 35.77
C GLY A 995 -2.92 -4.41 36.99
N GLU A 996 -2.36 -5.63 36.90
CA GLU A 996 -2.37 -6.63 37.97
C GLU A 996 -1.82 -6.09 39.31
N SER A 997 -0.79 -5.22 39.27
CA SER A 997 -0.22 -4.61 40.47
C SER A 997 -1.18 -3.67 41.22
N LEU A 998 -2.30 -3.31 40.60
CA LEU A 998 -3.34 -2.43 41.16
C LEU A 998 -4.58 -3.21 41.62
N ILE A 999 -4.58 -4.54 41.61
CA ILE A 999 -5.67 -5.34 42.17
C ILE A 999 -5.90 -4.95 43.64
N GLY A 1000 -7.15 -4.64 43.99
CA GLY A 1000 -7.55 -4.14 45.31
C GLY A 1000 -7.16 -2.69 45.62
N LYS A 1001 -6.50 -1.99 44.69
CA LYS A 1001 -6.00 -0.61 44.85
C LYS A 1001 -6.71 0.41 43.96
N VAL A 1002 -7.69 -0.03 43.19
CA VAL A 1002 -8.53 0.82 42.33
C VAL A 1002 -9.93 0.91 42.91
N GLY A 1003 -10.52 2.10 42.84
CA GLY A 1003 -11.94 2.30 43.10
C GLY A 1003 -12.65 2.91 41.90
N PHE A 1004 -13.96 3.04 42.01
CA PHE A 1004 -14.82 3.56 40.96
C PHE A 1004 -15.87 4.50 41.52
N PHE A 1005 -16.04 5.69 40.94
CA PHE A 1005 -17.13 6.60 41.32
C PHE A 1005 -17.74 7.30 40.09
N ASN A 1006 -19.01 7.70 40.22
CA ASN A 1006 -19.74 8.42 39.17
C ASN A 1006 -19.27 9.88 39.04
N MET A 1007 -19.46 10.50 37.88
CA MET A 1007 -19.31 11.95 37.71
C MET A 1007 -20.11 12.71 38.79
N PRO A 1008 -19.46 13.52 39.65
CA PRO A 1008 -20.16 14.24 40.71
C PRO A 1008 -21.23 15.20 40.17
N PRO A 1009 -22.28 15.50 40.96
CA PRO A 1009 -23.28 16.48 40.60
C PRO A 1009 -22.67 17.88 40.43
N VAL A 1010 -23.22 18.65 39.48
CA VAL A 1010 -22.86 20.06 39.27
C VAL A 1010 -23.90 20.96 39.92
N GLU A 1011 -23.45 22.09 40.47
CA GLU A 1011 -24.35 23.10 41.04
C GLU A 1011 -25.24 23.68 39.92
N ASN A 1012 -26.55 23.70 40.14
CA ASN A 1012 -27.57 24.10 39.15
C ASN A 1012 -27.63 23.22 37.88
N GLY A 1013 -27.18 21.97 37.94
CA GLY A 1013 -27.35 21.01 36.84
C GLY A 1013 -28.81 20.67 36.55
N ALA A 1014 -29.14 20.43 35.29
CA ALA A 1014 -30.49 20.05 34.86
C ALA A 1014 -30.74 18.53 34.99
N GLY A 1015 -31.98 18.14 35.27
CA GLY A 1015 -32.40 16.74 35.32
C GLY A 1015 -31.79 15.91 36.46
N ASP A 1016 -31.79 14.59 36.29
CA ASP A 1016 -31.25 13.65 37.28
C ASP A 1016 -29.71 13.72 37.32
N GLN A 1017 -29.19 14.28 38.42
CA GLN A 1017 -27.75 14.41 38.65
C GLN A 1017 -27.07 13.11 39.11
N THR A 1018 -27.84 12.04 39.35
CA THR A 1018 -27.30 10.69 39.59
C THR A 1018 -27.12 9.90 38.30
N ALA A 1019 -27.61 10.41 37.17
CA ALA A 1019 -27.58 9.72 35.88
C ALA A 1019 -26.15 9.37 35.45
N LEU A 1020 -25.96 8.26 34.76
CA LEU A 1020 -24.66 7.90 34.18
C LEU A 1020 -24.85 7.23 32.83
N MET A 1021 -23.79 7.20 32.04
CA MET A 1021 -23.82 6.51 30.75
C MET A 1021 -24.00 5.01 30.99
N ARG A 1022 -25.06 4.41 30.45
CA ARG A 1022 -25.22 2.95 30.38
C ARG A 1022 -25.67 2.56 28.98
N ASP A 1023 -25.05 1.53 28.43
CA ASP A 1023 -25.48 0.98 27.14
C ASP A 1023 -25.32 -0.54 27.04
N VAL A 1024 -25.89 -1.07 25.96
CA VAL A 1024 -25.75 -2.46 25.51
C VAL A 1024 -25.49 -2.49 24.00
N ASN A 1025 -24.73 -1.51 23.48
CA ASN A 1025 -24.59 -1.29 22.03
C ASN A 1025 -23.63 -2.27 21.34
N ASN A 1026 -22.73 -2.93 22.06
CA ASN A 1026 -21.81 -3.90 21.46
C ASN A 1026 -22.44 -5.29 21.47
N GLY A 1027 -22.64 -5.90 20.30
CA GLY A 1027 -23.38 -7.15 20.15
C GLY A 1027 -22.88 -8.06 19.04
N TYR A 1028 -23.59 -9.15 18.81
CA TYR A 1028 -23.45 -9.99 17.62
C TYR A 1028 -24.62 -9.78 16.66
N GLY A 1029 -24.28 -9.60 15.38
CA GLY A 1029 -25.19 -9.68 14.24
C GLY A 1029 -25.01 -11.01 13.51
N PHE A 1030 -26.04 -11.37 12.74
CA PHE A 1030 -26.11 -12.62 12.00
C PHE A 1030 -26.54 -12.31 10.57
N SER A 1031 -25.84 -12.85 9.57
CA SER A 1031 -26.14 -12.58 8.16
C SER A 1031 -27.50 -13.14 7.78
N ALA A 1032 -28.30 -12.40 7.00
CA ALA A 1032 -29.57 -12.89 6.48
C ALA A 1032 -29.41 -14.18 5.64
N ALA A 1033 -28.27 -14.35 4.96
CA ALA A 1033 -27.98 -15.50 4.10
C ALA A 1033 -27.91 -16.83 4.86
N VAL A 1034 -27.70 -16.82 6.18
CA VAL A 1034 -27.69 -18.06 6.99
C VAL A 1034 -29.07 -18.71 7.06
N ALA A 1035 -30.15 -17.98 6.75
CA ALA A 1035 -31.51 -18.53 6.69
C ALA A 1035 -31.69 -19.52 5.52
N ASP A 1036 -30.89 -19.40 4.47
CA ASP A 1036 -30.97 -20.22 3.26
C ASP A 1036 -30.33 -21.61 3.46
N ASP A 1037 -29.55 -21.79 4.52
CA ASP A 1037 -28.89 -23.06 4.88
C ASP A 1037 -29.37 -23.57 6.25
N PRO A 1038 -30.15 -24.67 6.29
CA PRO A 1038 -30.67 -25.23 7.54
C PRO A 1038 -29.61 -25.63 8.57
N GLN A 1039 -28.40 -26.02 8.15
CA GLN A 1039 -27.31 -26.37 9.08
C GLN A 1039 -26.67 -25.11 9.66
N LYS A 1040 -26.45 -24.06 8.86
CA LYS A 1040 -25.97 -22.77 9.37
C LYS A 1040 -27.00 -22.11 10.29
N LEU A 1041 -28.29 -22.20 9.97
CA LEU A 1041 -29.35 -21.72 10.85
C LEU A 1041 -29.39 -22.50 12.17
N ALA A 1042 -29.18 -23.81 12.15
CA ALA A 1042 -29.07 -24.62 13.38
C ALA A 1042 -27.84 -24.21 14.22
N ALA A 1043 -26.71 -23.91 13.58
CA ALA A 1043 -25.52 -23.40 14.24
C ALA A 1043 -25.73 -22.02 14.89
N VAL A 1044 -26.44 -21.10 14.22
CA VAL A 1044 -26.82 -19.80 14.81
C VAL A 1044 -27.69 -19.98 16.05
N LYS A 1045 -28.71 -20.86 16.00
CA LYS A 1045 -29.56 -21.17 17.16
C LYS A 1045 -28.76 -21.75 18.32
N ALA A 1046 -27.85 -22.68 18.04
CA ALA A 1046 -26.97 -23.27 19.05
C ALA A 1046 -26.00 -22.23 19.63
N PHE A 1047 -25.44 -21.34 18.81
CA PHE A 1047 -24.59 -20.24 19.27
C PHE A 1047 -25.34 -19.33 20.24
N ILE A 1048 -26.55 -18.87 19.86
CA ILE A 1048 -27.38 -18.01 20.70
C ILE A 1048 -27.67 -18.70 22.05
N LYS A 1049 -28.11 -19.97 22.02
CA LYS A 1049 -28.41 -20.73 23.24
C LYS A 1049 -27.19 -20.91 24.15
N ASN A 1050 -26.02 -21.18 23.58
CA ASN A 1050 -24.81 -21.46 24.36
C ASN A 1050 -24.11 -20.17 24.84
N PHE A 1051 -24.28 -19.04 24.15
CA PHE A 1051 -23.73 -17.74 24.58
C PHE A 1051 -24.64 -17.00 25.57
N TYR A 1052 -25.97 -17.08 25.37
CA TYR A 1052 -26.97 -16.34 26.14
C TYR A 1052 -27.65 -17.23 27.19
N ASN A 1053 -26.92 -17.53 28.26
CA ASN A 1053 -27.41 -18.22 29.45
C ASN A 1053 -26.73 -17.69 30.72
N GLU A 1054 -27.30 -18.00 31.89
CA GLU A 1054 -26.80 -17.53 33.20
C GLU A 1054 -25.30 -17.83 33.40
N ASP A 1055 -24.86 -19.06 33.12
CA ASP A 1055 -23.46 -19.48 33.32
C ASP A 1055 -22.47 -18.62 32.52
N MET A 1056 -22.74 -18.40 31.22
CA MET A 1056 -21.85 -17.59 30.38
C MET A 1056 -21.86 -16.11 30.76
N GLN A 1057 -23.02 -15.58 31.18
CA GLN A 1057 -23.12 -14.19 31.64
C GLN A 1057 -22.39 -13.99 32.97
N VAL A 1058 -22.44 -14.97 33.89
CA VAL A 1058 -21.65 -14.97 35.12
C VAL A 1058 -20.15 -15.09 34.81
N ARG A 1059 -19.74 -15.96 33.88
CA ARG A 1059 -18.34 -16.04 33.44
C ARG A 1059 -17.84 -14.72 32.86
N GLY A 1060 -18.61 -14.06 31.99
CA GLY A 1060 -18.28 -12.75 31.44
C GLY A 1060 -18.05 -11.69 32.53
N LEU A 1061 -18.89 -11.71 33.57
CA LEU A 1061 -18.76 -10.81 34.72
C LEU A 1061 -17.54 -11.13 35.61
N VAL A 1062 -17.33 -12.40 35.94
CA VAL A 1062 -16.31 -12.81 36.91
C VAL A 1062 -14.92 -12.88 36.30
N GLU A 1063 -14.79 -13.47 35.12
CA GLU A 1063 -13.50 -13.69 34.46
C GLU A 1063 -13.01 -12.40 33.81
N ASP A 1064 -13.88 -11.71 33.06
CA ASP A 1064 -13.53 -10.57 32.21
C ASP A 1064 -13.95 -9.20 32.78
N GLY A 1065 -15.00 -9.14 33.61
CA GLY A 1065 -15.51 -7.87 34.17
C GLY A 1065 -16.61 -7.20 33.34
N VAL A 1066 -17.22 -7.92 32.39
CA VAL A 1066 -18.31 -7.41 31.56
C VAL A 1066 -19.64 -7.51 32.30
N LEU A 1067 -20.44 -6.45 32.28
CA LEU A 1067 -21.76 -6.50 32.89
C LEU A 1067 -22.68 -7.42 32.07
N PRO A 1068 -23.52 -8.24 32.71
CA PRO A 1068 -24.46 -9.10 32.01
C PRO A 1068 -25.40 -8.33 31.05
N ALA A 1069 -25.53 -8.84 29.83
CA ALA A 1069 -26.55 -8.41 28.88
C ALA A 1069 -27.95 -8.94 29.27
N MET A 1070 -27.99 -10.05 30.01
CA MET A 1070 -29.21 -10.67 30.52
C MET A 1070 -29.47 -10.27 31.98
N LYS A 1071 -30.74 -10.27 32.38
CA LYS A 1071 -31.20 -10.08 33.75
C LYS A 1071 -30.78 -11.29 34.57
N LEU A 1072 -29.85 -11.09 35.50
CA LEU A 1072 -29.46 -12.10 36.48
C LEU A 1072 -30.19 -11.87 37.80
N ASP A 1073 -30.42 -12.93 38.56
CA ASP A 1073 -30.91 -12.84 39.92
C ASP A 1073 -29.92 -12.03 40.79
N GLU A 1074 -30.43 -11.11 41.61
CA GLU A 1074 -29.61 -10.19 42.41
C GLU A 1074 -28.70 -10.94 43.39
N LYS A 1075 -29.15 -12.09 43.91
CA LYS A 1075 -28.35 -12.93 44.79
C LYS A 1075 -27.24 -13.63 44.00
N VAL A 1076 -27.53 -14.14 42.81
CA VAL A 1076 -26.50 -14.73 41.91
C VAL A 1076 -25.44 -13.69 41.56
N LEU A 1077 -25.84 -12.46 41.25
CA LEU A 1077 -24.94 -11.35 40.96
C LEU A 1077 -24.05 -11.04 42.19
N THR A 1078 -24.65 -10.90 43.36
CA THR A 1078 -23.94 -10.55 44.60
C THR A 1078 -23.00 -11.66 45.07
N ASP A 1079 -23.42 -12.93 44.99
CA ASP A 1079 -22.63 -14.09 45.40
C ASP A 1079 -21.47 -14.37 44.43
N SER A 1080 -21.62 -14.03 43.14
CA SER A 1080 -20.60 -14.28 42.10
C SER A 1080 -19.49 -13.23 42.07
N ILE A 1081 -19.77 -11.98 42.46
CA ILE A 1081 -18.76 -10.91 42.43
C ILE A 1081 -17.84 -11.03 43.67
N THR A 1082 -16.66 -11.59 43.45
CA THR A 1082 -15.62 -11.72 44.49
C THR A 1082 -14.67 -10.52 44.57
N ASP A 1083 -14.63 -9.71 43.51
CA ASP A 1083 -13.73 -8.57 43.32
C ASP A 1083 -14.32 -7.26 43.88
N ASP A 1084 -13.56 -6.55 44.72
CA ASP A 1084 -14.02 -5.33 45.39
C ASP A 1084 -14.27 -4.15 44.44
N LEU A 1085 -13.51 -4.04 43.34
CA LEU A 1085 -13.74 -3.01 42.32
C LEU A 1085 -15.08 -3.26 41.60
N MET A 1086 -15.36 -4.52 41.26
CA MET A 1086 -16.63 -4.88 40.62
C MET A 1086 -17.84 -4.67 41.54
N LYS A 1087 -17.71 -4.91 42.86
CA LYS A 1087 -18.76 -4.57 43.82
C LYS A 1087 -19.04 -3.06 43.85
N GLU A 1088 -17.98 -2.24 43.83
CA GLU A 1088 -18.09 -0.78 43.81
C GLU A 1088 -18.72 -0.28 42.50
N ILE A 1089 -18.31 -0.84 41.35
CA ILE A 1089 -18.93 -0.57 40.04
C ILE A 1089 -20.42 -0.86 40.08
N VAL A 1090 -20.83 -2.07 40.50
CA VAL A 1090 -22.25 -2.45 40.55
C VAL A 1090 -23.03 -1.56 41.52
N ALA A 1091 -22.45 -1.21 42.67
CA ALA A 1091 -23.07 -0.29 43.62
C ALA A 1091 -23.29 1.12 43.01
N VAL A 1092 -22.31 1.64 42.29
CA VAL A 1092 -22.41 2.93 41.58
C VAL A 1092 -23.48 2.88 40.50
N LEU A 1093 -23.53 1.80 39.72
CA LEU A 1093 -24.52 1.60 38.65
C LEU A 1093 -25.95 1.42 39.18
N ASN A 1094 -26.12 0.84 40.37
CA ASN A 1094 -27.42 0.68 41.02
C ASN A 1094 -27.88 1.96 41.74
N ALA A 1095 -26.98 2.90 42.03
CA ALA A 1095 -27.30 4.17 42.66
C ALA A 1095 -27.86 5.22 41.66
N SER A 1096 -27.71 5.01 40.36
CA SER A 1096 -28.27 5.90 39.33
C SER A 1096 -29.79 5.73 39.21
N GLN A 1097 -30.55 6.82 39.23
CA GLN A 1097 -32.00 6.77 39.01
C GLN A 1097 -32.36 6.65 37.53
N THR A 1098 -31.57 7.28 36.65
CA THR A 1098 -31.70 7.22 35.20
C THR A 1098 -30.37 6.92 34.53
N SER A 1099 -30.40 6.58 33.24
CA SER A 1099 -29.20 6.40 32.42
C SER A 1099 -29.41 7.02 31.04
N PHE A 1100 -28.31 7.31 30.36
CA PHE A 1100 -28.29 7.76 28.97
C PHE A 1100 -27.27 6.93 28.19
N PRO A 1101 -27.45 6.72 26.88
CA PRO A 1101 -26.50 5.94 26.09
C PRO A 1101 -25.30 6.79 25.64
N ALA A 1102 -24.31 6.15 25.02
CA ALA A 1102 -23.23 6.83 24.33
C ALA A 1102 -23.80 7.75 23.22
N PHE A 1103 -23.17 8.91 23.02
CA PHE A 1103 -23.68 9.92 22.09
C PHE A 1103 -23.71 9.43 20.64
N ASP A 1104 -22.72 8.62 20.24
CA ASP A 1104 -22.57 8.07 18.89
C ASP A 1104 -23.62 7.00 18.55
N ALA A 1105 -24.42 6.58 19.54
CA ALA A 1105 -25.57 5.73 19.33
C ALA A 1105 -26.87 6.52 19.01
N LEU A 1106 -26.88 7.82 19.27
CA LEU A 1106 -28.09 8.67 19.21
C LEU A 1106 -28.07 9.69 18.07
N VAL A 1107 -26.91 10.22 17.72
CA VAL A 1107 -26.79 11.24 16.68
C VAL A 1107 -26.40 10.62 15.33
N GLN A 1108 -26.71 11.33 14.25
CA GLN A 1108 -26.44 10.89 12.89
C GLN A 1108 -24.93 10.78 12.62
N ALA A 1109 -24.56 9.87 11.71
CA ALA A 1109 -23.16 9.53 11.43
C ALA A 1109 -22.28 10.73 11.05
N ASP A 1110 -22.82 11.70 10.30
CA ASP A 1110 -22.10 12.92 9.92
C ASP A 1110 -21.75 13.78 11.13
N VAL A 1111 -22.71 13.91 12.07
CA VAL A 1111 -22.51 14.63 13.33
C VAL A 1111 -21.49 13.91 14.21
N THR A 1112 -21.58 12.58 14.32
CA THR A 1112 -20.60 11.75 15.03
C THR A 1112 -19.20 11.94 14.46
N THR A 1113 -19.08 11.99 13.13
CA THR A 1113 -17.81 12.19 12.42
C THR A 1113 -17.23 13.56 12.71
N GLU A 1114 -18.05 14.61 12.62
CA GLU A 1114 -17.62 15.99 12.89
C GLU A 1114 -17.12 16.17 14.33
N ILE A 1115 -17.87 15.65 15.31
CA ILE A 1115 -17.49 15.81 16.70
C ILE A 1115 -16.25 14.97 17.06
N SER A 1116 -16.16 13.74 16.56
CA SER A 1116 -15.11 12.77 16.95
C SER A 1116 -13.81 12.95 16.18
N ASN A 1117 -13.86 13.34 14.91
CA ASN A 1117 -12.66 13.41 14.06
C ASN A 1117 -12.11 14.82 13.91
N LEU A 1118 -12.83 15.83 14.39
CA LEU A 1118 -12.45 17.22 14.18
C LEU A 1118 -12.65 18.09 15.42
N GLN A 1119 -13.88 18.27 15.86
CA GLN A 1119 -14.19 19.36 16.80
C GLN A 1119 -13.64 19.11 18.21
N ILE A 1120 -13.74 17.88 18.74
CA ILE A 1120 -13.18 17.59 20.07
C ILE A 1120 -11.65 17.73 20.10
N GLN A 1121 -10.97 17.31 19.03
CA GLN A 1121 -9.51 17.45 18.91
C GLN A 1121 -9.10 18.92 18.77
N LYS A 1122 -9.87 19.74 18.05
CA LYS A 1122 -9.68 21.20 18.02
C LYS A 1122 -9.89 21.83 19.40
N LEU A 1123 -10.88 21.37 20.17
CA LEU A 1123 -11.16 21.90 21.51
C LEU A 1123 -9.98 21.60 22.45
N VAL A 1124 -9.54 20.34 22.47
CA VAL A 1124 -8.37 19.88 23.23
C VAL A 1124 -7.08 20.58 22.78
N GLY A 1125 -6.89 20.76 21.47
CA GLY A 1125 -5.74 21.45 20.89
C GLY A 1125 -5.75 22.99 21.06
N GLY A 1126 -6.80 23.57 21.65
CA GLY A 1126 -6.94 25.01 21.79
C GLY A 1126 -7.21 25.76 20.48
N GLN A 1127 -7.65 25.07 19.43
CA GLN A 1127 -7.92 25.61 18.10
C GLN A 1127 -9.37 26.11 17.92
N THR A 1128 -10.27 25.79 18.86
CA THR A 1128 -11.65 26.27 18.88
C THR A 1128 -12.09 26.61 20.30
N THR A 1129 -13.17 27.40 20.43
CA THR A 1129 -13.84 27.67 21.71
C THR A 1129 -15.04 26.74 21.89
N PRO A 1130 -15.53 26.51 23.12
CA PRO A 1130 -16.76 25.74 23.37
C PRO A 1130 -17.96 26.21 22.55
N GLU A 1131 -18.15 27.53 22.43
CA GLU A 1131 -19.26 28.14 21.68
C GLU A 1131 -19.12 27.87 20.19
N LYS A 1132 -17.91 28.06 19.64
CA LYS A 1132 -17.65 27.84 18.22
C LYS A 1132 -17.76 26.37 17.86
N MET A 1133 -17.29 25.45 18.72
CA MET A 1133 -17.51 24.02 18.56
C MET A 1133 -19.00 23.70 18.50
N ALA A 1134 -19.80 24.25 19.41
CA ALA A 1134 -21.25 24.06 19.42
C ALA A 1134 -21.93 24.61 18.15
N GLU A 1135 -21.52 25.77 17.64
CA GLU A 1135 -22.04 26.35 16.39
C GLU A 1135 -21.75 25.46 15.16
N GLU A 1136 -20.52 24.96 15.02
CA GLU A 1136 -20.15 24.07 13.91
C GLU A 1136 -20.92 22.74 13.99
N LEU A 1137 -21.05 22.16 15.19
CA LEU A 1137 -21.84 20.95 15.40
C LEU A 1137 -23.32 21.16 15.11
N GLN A 1138 -23.88 22.31 15.51
CA GLN A 1138 -25.27 22.66 15.23
C GLN A 1138 -25.53 22.74 13.74
N LYS A 1139 -24.61 23.31 12.97
CA LYS A 1139 -24.73 23.40 11.51
C LYS A 1139 -24.80 22.01 10.88
N VAL A 1140 -23.88 21.11 11.24
CA VAL A 1140 -23.88 19.73 10.71
C VAL A 1140 -25.13 18.96 11.17
N GLN A 1141 -25.60 19.19 12.40
CA GLN A 1141 -26.83 18.59 12.91
C GLN A 1141 -28.07 19.03 12.12
N GLU A 1142 -28.17 20.31 11.78
CA GLU A 1142 -29.29 20.84 10.98
C GLU A 1142 -29.28 20.26 9.55
N GLU A 1143 -28.10 20.14 8.95
CA GLU A 1143 -27.92 19.48 7.64
C GLU A 1143 -28.33 18.00 7.72
N ALA A 1144 -27.90 17.30 8.77
CA ALA A 1144 -28.25 15.89 8.98
C ALA A 1144 -29.75 15.68 9.21
N ASN A 1145 -30.40 16.52 10.02
CA ASN A 1145 -31.85 16.46 10.25
C ASN A 1145 -32.63 16.70 8.95
N ALA A 1146 -32.19 17.63 8.10
CA ALA A 1146 -32.83 17.93 6.83
C ALA A 1146 -32.70 16.82 5.77
N SER A 1147 -31.71 15.92 5.92
CA SER A 1147 -31.50 14.79 4.99
C SER A 1147 -32.38 13.56 5.27
N VAL A 1148 -33.04 13.53 6.43
CA VAL A 1148 -33.87 12.41 6.92
C VAL A 1148 -35.38 12.68 6.70
N GLU A 1149 -35.77 13.95 6.48
CA GLU A 1149 -37.10 14.35 5.97
C GLU A 1149 -37.22 14.16 4.45
#